data_AF-A0A163IUM5-F1
#
_entry.id   AF-A0A163IUM5-F1
#
_cell.length_a   1.000
_cell.length_b   1.000
_cell.length_c   1.000
_cell.angle_alpha   90.00
_cell.angle_beta   90.00
_cell.angle_gamma   90.00
#
_symmetry.space_group_name_H-M   'P 1'
#
loop_
_entity.id
_entity.type
_entity.pdbx_description
1 polymer ?
#
loop_
_entity_poly.entity_id
_entity_poly.type
_entity_poly.pdbx_seq_one_letter_code
_entity_poly.pdbx_strand_id
1 'polypeptide(L)'
;MASSRDRNGPPLPATASEYAPDLSITADDNVHLHAAGYNESPDRGLINSFARFRSSPLDFIREVSLHFSGTGWRSFDNHIGQPEFYSGFSEDMKTRVLSNPMLVAKVRDLAAKRVEVEAADGLLGAEAQSGGGVGEKDRKAKRKTQIEESLLEVSETWTDGMICKMESKSFIRGAYYLATQLLTRAYHQGVHVSSEEVLRLRTVAAEAARKKHSIIFLPCHRSHVDYVSLQIICYRLGLALPTVVAGDNLNFPVVGSFLQHAGAMWIRRSFGEDQLYITLVQAYIDTLLQCGYNLECFVEGGRSRTGKLLPPKFGILSYMLDSVASGRVEDAIICPVSTQYDKVIEVDSYISELLGQPKPKENLMDFLSSSSVLSLKLGRVDVRFHEPWSLRTFISQQRERASKLPQQLNTKEDRIRLLRTLGYKVLSEINDVSVVMPTALVGTVLLTLRGRGVGKTELIRRVEWLCDRVRAQGGRVAHFGNLPTSVVVDRALEVLGPGLVGLVPGLPEDTYYAVDRFQLSFYRNMTIHLFILQSLVSAALYSTVKRGGAPESQRMSYPDLHAQVAFLSQLFRGEFIFPTEGLDFNLARTIAGLETDNVIKVNRDSEGMIESLELSEEEGRNGRENFDFYCFLIWPFIEAAWLGAISLMMLTPPLSHTSDSLSTAKERWLDMKRVQDRSQLLGKTLYHQGDLSYYEAVNKETLKNSYTRFEEEGMIVVAKSKTAKTATTIRLADEWTPARGAKGIIADGPLWRFAERISASRREGKNRRDGATVQTRVLGLADLVGDGLWEGRALDTKSAGAVEVGAATRQAKAGMKRGSMARL
;
A
#
# COMPACT_ATOMS: atom_id res chain seq x y z
N MET A 1 56.54 33.75 -7.15
CA MET A 1 57.14 32.77 -8.08
C MET A 1 57.25 31.43 -7.37
N ALA A 2 56.75 30.36 -8.00
CA ALA A 2 56.92 28.91 -7.73
C ALA A 2 56.39 28.36 -6.37
N SER A 3 55.35 27.50 -6.33
CA SER A 3 55.28 26.05 -6.69
C SER A 3 55.95 25.17 -5.61
N SER A 4 55.38 24.13 -4.98
CA SER A 4 54.61 22.97 -5.49
C SER A 4 53.87 22.22 -4.35
N ARG A 5 52.61 21.78 -4.55
CA ARG A 5 52.12 20.37 -4.62
C ARG A 5 52.73 19.35 -3.65
N ASP A 6 51.92 18.84 -2.71
CA ASP A 6 51.55 17.40 -2.58
C ASP A 6 50.67 17.17 -1.34
N ARG A 7 49.39 16.83 -1.54
CA ARG A 7 48.51 16.21 -0.52
C ARG A 7 47.53 15.25 -1.20
N ASN A 8 48.04 14.10 -1.64
CA ASN A 8 47.26 12.88 -1.83
C ASN A 8 47.79 11.85 -0.85
N GLY A 9 47.10 11.69 0.28
CA GLY A 9 47.29 10.58 1.22
C GLY A 9 45.90 10.11 1.66
N PRO A 10 45.69 8.80 1.89
CA PRO A 10 44.40 8.28 2.35
C PRO A 10 44.05 8.88 3.72
N PRO A 11 42.76 9.08 4.03
CA PRO A 11 42.37 9.58 5.35
C PRO A 11 42.84 8.60 6.43
N LEU A 12 43.52 9.12 7.45
CA LEU A 12 43.90 8.37 8.64
C LEU A 12 42.64 7.78 9.30
N PRO A 13 42.67 6.53 9.81
CA PRO A 13 41.54 5.97 10.54
C PRO A 13 41.29 6.81 11.80
N ALA A 14 40.03 7.22 12.00
CA ALA A 14 39.59 7.94 13.19
C ALA A 14 39.98 7.13 14.44
N THR A 15 40.62 7.78 15.40
CA THR A 15 40.92 7.18 16.71
C THR A 15 39.62 6.82 17.43
N ALA A 16 39.59 5.68 18.11
CA ALA A 16 38.40 5.09 18.75
C ALA A 16 37.60 5.99 19.72
N SER A 17 38.08 7.20 20.04
CA SER A 17 37.41 8.18 20.89
C SER A 17 36.37 9.07 20.20
N GLU A 18 36.16 8.96 18.88
CA GLU A 18 35.18 9.76 18.13
C GLU A 18 33.87 9.01 17.78
N TYR A 19 33.73 7.74 18.16
CA TYR A 19 32.50 6.98 17.96
C TYR A 19 31.56 7.12 19.16
N ALA A 20 30.27 7.35 18.91
CA ALA A 20 29.24 7.34 19.93
C ALA A 20 29.16 5.95 20.62
N PRO A 21 28.89 5.87 21.93
CA PRO A 21 28.78 4.60 22.64
C PRO A 21 27.59 3.77 22.14
N ASP A 22 27.80 2.46 21.96
CA ASP A 22 26.76 1.52 21.50
C ASP A 22 25.77 1.18 22.63
N LEU A 23 24.50 1.01 22.30
CA LEU A 23 23.41 0.84 23.28
C LEU A 23 22.79 -0.57 23.18
N SER A 24 22.58 -1.23 24.33
CA SER A 24 21.83 -2.49 24.41
C SER A 24 20.66 -2.41 25.37
N ILE A 25 19.48 -2.85 24.94
CA ILE A 25 18.30 -3.08 25.78
C ILE A 25 18.22 -4.59 26.03
N THR A 26 18.58 -5.04 27.23
CA THR A 26 18.53 -6.46 27.61
C THR A 26 17.12 -6.89 28.06
N ALA A 27 16.91 -8.20 28.20
CA ALA A 27 15.67 -8.79 28.72
C ALA A 27 15.29 -8.35 30.15
N ASP A 28 16.19 -7.64 30.83
CA ASP A 28 16.02 -7.08 32.17
C ASP A 28 15.70 -5.56 32.14
N ASP A 29 15.24 -5.02 31.00
CA ASP A 29 14.75 -3.64 30.79
C ASP A 29 15.75 -2.49 31.05
N ASN A 30 17.00 -2.81 31.39
CA ASN A 30 18.08 -1.83 31.55
C ASN A 30 18.75 -1.49 30.20
N VAL A 31 19.00 -0.19 30.00
CA VAL A 31 19.79 0.35 28.89
C VAL A 31 21.26 0.32 29.31
N HIS A 32 22.08 -0.52 28.67
CA HIS A 32 23.51 -0.55 28.89
C HIS A 32 24.22 0.23 27.77
N LEU A 33 25.10 1.16 28.17
CA LEU A 33 26.04 1.87 27.31
C LEU A 33 27.33 1.03 27.22
N HIS A 34 27.71 0.65 26.01
CA HIS A 34 28.97 -0.04 25.72
C HIS A 34 30.03 0.96 25.27
N ALA A 35 31.30 0.63 25.53
CA ALA A 35 32.41 1.43 25.07
C ALA A 35 32.48 1.46 23.54
N ALA A 36 32.98 2.56 22.97
CA ALA A 36 33.21 2.70 21.54
C ALA A 36 34.06 1.53 21.00
N GLY A 37 33.54 0.81 19.99
CA GLY A 37 34.15 -0.40 19.44
C GLY A 37 33.48 -1.73 19.85
N TYR A 38 32.29 -1.67 20.46
CA TYR A 38 31.48 -2.86 20.76
C TYR A 38 30.83 -3.41 19.48
N ASN A 39 31.34 -4.54 18.96
CA ASN A 39 31.01 -5.08 17.63
C ASN A 39 29.61 -5.76 17.50
N GLU A 40 28.59 -5.34 18.24
CA GLU A 40 27.22 -5.78 17.97
C GLU A 40 26.50 -4.80 17.04
N SER A 41 25.75 -5.35 16.08
CA SER A 41 24.89 -4.57 15.17
C SER A 41 23.94 -3.63 15.94
N PRO A 42 23.72 -2.37 15.49
CA PRO A 42 22.70 -1.48 16.05
C PRO A 42 21.28 -2.05 15.87
N ASP A 43 21.10 -2.94 14.89
CA ASP A 43 19.91 -3.75 14.64
C ASP A 43 19.97 -5.04 15.46
N ARG A 44 18.97 -5.25 16.32
CA ARG A 44 18.91 -6.42 17.22
C ARG A 44 17.63 -7.19 16.99
N GLY A 45 17.73 -8.52 17.01
CA GLY A 45 16.57 -9.40 17.16
C GLY A 45 15.95 -9.15 18.53
N LEU A 46 14.80 -8.48 18.57
CA LEU A 46 14.02 -8.37 19.79
C LEU A 46 13.68 -9.77 20.25
N ILE A 47 13.12 -10.62 19.39
CA ILE A 47 12.59 -11.91 19.82
C ILE A 47 13.53 -13.06 19.44
N ASN A 48 14.14 -13.70 20.45
CA ASN A 48 14.97 -14.89 20.29
C ASN A 48 14.15 -16.19 20.44
N SER A 49 14.67 -17.29 19.90
CA SER A 49 14.01 -18.60 19.96
C SER A 49 13.86 -19.09 21.40
N PHE A 50 12.62 -19.41 21.81
CA PHE A 50 12.33 -20.06 23.10
C PHE A 50 12.85 -21.50 23.15
N ALA A 51 13.07 -22.00 24.37
CA ALA A 51 13.40 -23.39 24.62
C ALA A 51 12.26 -24.31 24.12
N ARG A 52 12.58 -25.44 23.48
CA ARG A 52 11.56 -26.40 23.03
C ARG A 52 11.32 -27.42 24.13
N PHE A 53 10.08 -27.73 24.49
CA PHE A 53 9.82 -28.80 25.47
C PHE A 53 10.48 -30.14 25.09
N ARG A 54 10.53 -30.46 23.79
CA ARG A 54 11.18 -31.68 23.29
C ARG A 54 12.72 -31.66 23.32
N SER A 55 13.36 -30.49 23.34
CA SER A 55 14.83 -30.37 23.37
C SER A 55 15.38 -29.99 24.74
N SER A 56 14.66 -29.12 25.46
CA SER A 56 15.02 -28.51 26.75
C SER A 56 13.75 -28.33 27.61
N PRO A 57 13.18 -29.41 28.18
CA PRO A 57 11.91 -29.36 28.91
C PRO A 57 11.95 -28.48 30.16
N LEU A 58 13.07 -28.45 30.88
CA LEU A 58 13.22 -27.65 32.10
C LEU A 58 13.29 -26.14 31.80
N ASP A 59 14.06 -25.74 30.79
CA ASP A 59 14.12 -24.35 30.35
C ASP A 59 12.76 -23.88 29.79
N PHE A 60 12.07 -24.75 29.06
CA PHE A 60 10.70 -24.47 28.61
C PHE A 60 9.74 -24.25 29.78
N ILE A 61 9.75 -25.13 30.78
CA ILE A 61 8.89 -24.99 31.97
C ILE A 61 9.25 -23.70 32.74
N ARG A 62 10.54 -23.37 32.83
CA ARG A 62 11.01 -22.12 33.46
C ARG A 62 10.53 -20.88 32.69
N GLU A 63 10.64 -20.86 31.38
CA GLU A 63 10.17 -19.75 30.53
C GLU A 63 8.65 -19.58 30.59
N VAL A 64 7.90 -20.68 30.56
CA VAL A 64 6.45 -20.69 30.79
C VAL A 64 6.14 -20.13 32.16
N SER A 65 6.81 -20.62 33.20
CA SER A 65 6.60 -20.17 34.57
C SER A 65 6.85 -18.67 34.72
N LEU A 66 7.94 -18.12 34.16
CA LEU A 66 8.25 -16.68 34.21
C LEU A 66 7.20 -15.81 33.50
N HIS A 67 6.57 -16.34 32.44
CA HIS A 67 5.51 -15.63 31.72
C HIS A 67 4.19 -15.64 32.50
N PHE A 68 3.84 -16.78 33.11
CA PHE A 68 2.64 -16.90 33.93
C PHE A 68 2.78 -16.21 35.29
N SER A 69 3.96 -16.23 35.90
CA SER A 69 4.24 -15.53 37.16
C SER A 69 4.46 -14.02 36.98
N GLY A 70 4.67 -13.56 35.73
CA GLY A 70 4.79 -12.14 35.39
C GLY A 70 6.04 -11.47 35.98
N THR A 71 7.25 -11.90 35.57
CA THR A 71 8.51 -11.28 36.02
C THR A 71 9.11 -10.33 34.97
N GLY A 72 9.59 -9.15 35.38
CA GLY A 72 10.17 -8.13 34.48
C GLY A 72 9.12 -7.53 33.53
N TRP A 73 9.50 -7.22 32.28
CA TRP A 73 8.57 -6.78 31.23
C TRP A 73 7.36 -7.69 31.03
N ARG A 74 7.49 -9.00 31.31
CA ARG A 74 6.40 -9.98 31.14
C ARG A 74 5.22 -9.74 32.09
N SER A 75 5.44 -9.00 33.17
CA SER A 75 4.37 -8.58 34.07
C SER A 75 3.39 -7.62 33.40
N PHE A 76 3.89 -6.74 32.51
CA PHE A 76 3.13 -5.63 31.96
C PHE A 76 2.43 -4.79 33.05
N ASP A 77 3.07 -4.65 34.22
CA ASP A 77 2.51 -3.91 35.35
C ASP A 77 2.93 -2.42 35.35
N ASN A 78 4.12 -2.12 34.85
CA ASN A 78 4.71 -0.78 34.81
C ASN A 78 5.10 -0.39 33.38
N HIS A 79 4.13 -0.34 32.47
CA HIS A 79 4.35 0.12 31.09
C HIS A 79 4.24 1.64 30.97
N ILE A 80 4.90 2.20 29.95
CA ILE A 80 4.84 3.62 29.59
C ILE A 80 3.54 3.87 28.82
N GLY A 81 2.61 4.57 29.44
CA GLY A 81 1.34 4.95 28.83
C GLY A 81 0.22 5.04 29.87
N GLN A 82 -1.02 5.05 29.40
CA GLN A 82 -2.18 5.06 30.28
C GLN A 82 -2.45 3.65 30.86
N PRO A 83 -3.10 3.54 32.03
CA PRO A 83 -3.48 2.25 32.58
C PRO A 83 -4.42 1.49 31.65
N GLU A 84 -4.06 0.27 31.30
CA GLU A 84 -4.81 -0.63 30.41
C GLU A 84 -4.92 -2.02 31.09
N PHE A 85 -5.81 -2.87 30.60
CA PHE A 85 -5.99 -4.25 31.10
C PHE A 85 -6.43 -4.32 32.57
N TYR A 86 -7.47 -3.56 32.94
CA TYR A 86 -8.05 -3.57 34.29
C TYR A 86 -9.53 -3.96 34.28
N SER A 87 -9.99 -4.54 35.39
CA SER A 87 -11.39 -4.93 35.56
C SER A 87 -12.31 -3.71 35.48
N GLY A 88 -13.28 -3.75 34.58
CA GLY A 88 -14.24 -2.66 34.36
C GLY A 88 -13.80 -1.65 33.27
N PHE A 89 -12.71 -1.93 32.54
CA PHE A 89 -12.26 -1.10 31.43
C PHE A 89 -13.36 -0.91 30.37
N SER A 90 -14.03 -1.99 29.96
CA SER A 90 -15.05 -1.94 28.90
C SER A 90 -16.27 -1.12 29.34
N GLU A 91 -16.71 -1.24 30.59
CA GLU A 91 -17.83 -0.48 31.12
C GLU A 91 -17.51 1.02 31.25
N ASP A 92 -16.29 1.36 31.70
CA ASP A 92 -15.83 2.76 31.75
C ASP A 92 -15.79 3.36 30.33
N MET A 93 -15.23 2.63 29.36
CA MET A 93 -15.17 3.08 27.98
C MET A 93 -16.57 3.22 27.36
N LYS A 94 -17.48 2.25 27.56
CA LYS A 94 -18.89 2.36 27.11
C LYS A 94 -19.56 3.59 27.69
N THR A 95 -19.42 3.80 28.99
CA THR A 95 -20.03 4.94 29.69
C THR A 95 -19.53 6.27 29.13
N ARG A 96 -18.21 6.40 28.89
CA ARG A 96 -17.61 7.61 28.28
C ARG A 96 -18.10 7.86 26.86
N VAL A 97 -18.22 6.82 26.04
CA VAL A 97 -18.72 6.95 24.65
C VAL A 97 -20.18 7.38 24.62
N LEU A 98 -21.04 6.72 25.41
CA LEU A 98 -22.47 6.99 25.43
C LEU A 98 -22.81 8.35 26.05
N SER A 99 -21.97 8.84 26.97
CA SER A 99 -22.09 10.20 27.54
C SER A 99 -21.44 11.29 26.69
N ASN A 100 -20.82 10.96 25.55
CA ASN A 100 -20.17 11.93 24.70
C ASN A 100 -21.19 12.98 24.18
N PRO A 101 -20.96 14.29 24.42
CA PRO A 101 -21.93 15.34 24.07
C PRO A 101 -22.33 15.36 22.59
N MET A 102 -21.40 15.02 21.69
CA MET A 102 -21.66 14.98 20.25
C MET A 102 -22.60 13.83 19.87
N LEU A 103 -22.42 12.65 20.47
CA LEU A 103 -23.30 11.50 20.25
C LEU A 103 -24.69 11.77 20.80
N VAL A 104 -24.80 12.26 22.04
CA VAL A 104 -26.07 12.60 22.68
C VAL A 104 -26.82 13.67 21.87
N ALA A 105 -26.14 14.71 21.42
CA ALA A 105 -26.74 15.74 20.57
C ALA A 105 -27.24 15.17 19.23
N LYS A 106 -26.49 14.25 18.61
CA LYS A 106 -26.89 13.60 17.36
C LYS A 106 -28.12 12.70 17.55
N VAL A 107 -28.19 11.95 18.64
CA VAL A 107 -29.37 11.13 18.98
C VAL A 107 -30.61 12.02 19.09
N ARG A 108 -30.52 13.13 19.82
CA ARG A 108 -31.62 14.11 19.96
C ARG A 108 -32.05 14.72 18.61
N ASP A 109 -31.09 15.06 17.75
CA ASP A 109 -31.32 15.59 16.40
C ASP A 109 -32.05 14.58 15.50
N LEU A 110 -31.57 13.33 15.47
CA LEU A 110 -32.19 12.26 14.68
C LEU A 110 -33.58 11.90 15.18
N ALA A 111 -33.78 11.85 16.50
CA ALA A 111 -35.09 11.63 17.10
C ALA A 111 -36.09 12.74 16.74
N ALA A 112 -35.67 14.01 16.82
CA ALA A 112 -36.51 15.14 16.44
C ALA A 112 -36.93 15.06 14.96
N LYS A 113 -35.97 14.84 14.05
CA LYS A 113 -36.24 14.68 12.61
C LYS A 113 -37.18 13.50 12.33
N ARG A 114 -37.00 12.38 13.03
CA ARG A 114 -37.85 11.21 12.84
C ARG A 114 -39.29 11.47 13.29
N VAL A 115 -39.48 12.16 14.42
CA VAL A 115 -40.81 12.55 14.89
C VAL A 115 -41.50 13.51 13.92
N GLU A 116 -40.78 14.43 13.31
CA GLU A 116 -41.33 15.33 12.28
C GLU A 116 -41.82 14.55 11.05
N VAL A 117 -41.07 13.55 10.59
CA VAL A 117 -41.48 12.66 9.49
C VAL A 117 -42.70 11.82 9.91
N GLU A 118 -42.69 11.21 11.09
CA GLU A 118 -43.83 10.41 11.57
C GLU A 118 -45.10 11.27 11.76
N ALA A 119 -44.94 12.54 12.14
CA ALA A 119 -46.05 13.49 12.22
C ALA A 119 -46.62 13.82 10.84
N ALA A 120 -45.75 14.06 9.84
CA ALA A 120 -46.16 14.34 8.47
C ALA A 120 -46.87 13.13 7.83
N ASP A 121 -46.44 11.91 8.17
CA ASP A 121 -47.02 10.66 7.68
C ASP A 121 -48.30 10.24 8.44
N GLY A 122 -48.74 11.02 9.43
CA GLY A 122 -49.95 10.74 10.22
C GLY A 122 -49.83 9.54 11.18
N LEU A 123 -48.61 9.08 11.47
CA LEU A 123 -48.32 7.87 12.26
C LEU A 123 -48.40 8.09 13.79
N LEU A 124 -48.67 9.32 14.24
CA LEU A 124 -48.81 9.70 15.65
C LEU A 124 -50.21 9.41 16.26
N GLY A 125 -51.08 8.73 15.51
CA GLY A 125 -52.40 8.26 15.97
C GLY A 125 -53.59 9.10 15.47
N ALA A 126 -54.70 8.43 15.11
CA ALA A 126 -55.84 8.96 14.38
C ALA A 126 -56.90 9.73 15.20
N GLU A 127 -56.52 10.52 16.20
CA GLU A 127 -57.47 11.35 16.97
C GLU A 127 -57.30 12.86 16.71
N ALA A 128 -56.83 13.22 15.51
CA ALA A 128 -56.56 14.62 15.14
C ALA A 128 -57.79 15.39 14.61
N GLN A 129 -59.02 14.84 14.70
CA GLN A 129 -60.20 15.56 14.22
C GLN A 129 -60.98 16.32 15.29
N SER A 130 -60.68 16.14 16.59
CA SER A 130 -61.47 16.79 17.64
C SER A 130 -60.66 17.11 18.91
N GLY A 131 -59.83 18.16 18.86
CA GLY A 131 -59.34 18.81 20.08
C GLY A 131 -57.88 19.26 20.07
N GLY A 132 -57.67 20.57 19.86
CA GLY A 132 -56.60 21.42 20.42
C GLY A 132 -55.14 20.93 20.38
N GLY A 133 -54.26 21.72 19.73
CA GLY A 133 -52.82 21.45 19.55
C GLY A 133 -51.91 21.29 20.79
N VAL A 134 -52.47 21.10 21.98
CA VAL A 134 -51.74 20.73 23.21
C VAL A 134 -51.46 19.21 23.25
N GLY A 135 -52.44 18.38 22.87
CA GLY A 135 -52.28 16.91 22.88
C GLY A 135 -51.27 16.39 21.84
N GLU A 136 -51.16 17.07 20.69
CA GLU A 136 -50.20 16.72 19.65
C GLU A 136 -48.75 17.00 20.07
N LYS A 137 -48.51 18.12 20.77
CA LYS A 137 -47.17 18.47 21.29
C LYS A 137 -46.69 17.46 22.33
N ASP A 138 -47.56 17.06 23.25
CA ASP A 138 -47.24 16.04 24.26
C ASP A 138 -47.00 14.67 23.64
N ARG A 139 -47.77 14.28 22.61
CA ARG A 139 -47.56 13.03 21.86
C ARG A 139 -46.21 13.06 21.12
N LYS A 140 -45.86 14.18 20.47
CA LYS A 140 -44.54 14.37 19.82
C LYS A 140 -43.40 14.30 20.84
N ALA A 141 -43.53 14.92 22.01
CA ALA A 141 -42.52 14.88 23.05
C ALA A 141 -42.31 13.48 23.63
N LYS A 142 -43.40 12.74 23.92
CA LYS A 142 -43.33 11.34 24.36
C LYS A 142 -42.69 10.45 23.30
N ARG A 143 -43.11 10.58 22.03
CA ARG A 143 -42.55 9.80 20.93
C ARG A 143 -41.07 10.10 20.70
N LYS A 144 -40.67 11.37 20.80
CA LYS A 144 -39.26 11.78 20.73
C LYS A 144 -38.43 11.08 21.79
N THR A 145 -38.90 11.07 23.04
CA THR A 145 -38.20 10.41 24.16
C THR A 145 -38.03 8.91 23.91
N GLN A 146 -39.07 8.23 23.43
CA GLN A 146 -39.00 6.80 23.07
C GLN A 146 -37.97 6.52 21.95
N ILE A 147 -37.92 7.38 20.93
CA ILE A 147 -36.94 7.23 19.84
C ILE A 147 -35.52 7.51 20.35
N GLU A 148 -35.34 8.51 21.22
CA GLU A 148 -34.04 8.76 21.86
C GLU A 148 -33.55 7.55 22.66
N GLU A 149 -34.42 6.94 23.48
CA GLU A 149 -34.12 5.72 24.24
C GLU A 149 -33.73 4.56 23.31
N SER A 150 -34.50 4.33 22.24
CA SER A 150 -34.21 3.27 21.26
C SER A 150 -32.89 3.51 20.52
N LEU A 151 -32.59 4.76 20.13
CA LEU A 151 -31.33 5.09 19.47
C LEU A 151 -30.13 4.95 20.43
N LEU A 152 -30.31 5.21 21.73
CA LEU A 152 -29.29 4.96 22.75
C LEU A 152 -29.04 3.47 22.96
N GLU A 153 -30.08 2.63 23.02
CA GLU A 153 -29.95 1.16 23.12
C GLU A 153 -29.21 0.58 21.89
N VAL A 154 -29.53 1.08 20.69
CA VAL A 154 -28.81 0.72 19.46
C VAL A 154 -27.35 1.18 19.54
N SER A 155 -27.09 2.38 20.06
CA SER A 155 -25.74 2.92 20.25
C SER A 155 -24.94 2.09 21.26
N GLU A 156 -25.55 1.64 22.35
CA GLU A 156 -24.93 0.76 23.34
C GLU A 156 -24.54 -0.58 22.71
N THR A 157 -25.48 -1.21 22.00
CA THR A 157 -25.23 -2.48 21.30
C THR A 157 -24.09 -2.34 20.29
N TRP A 158 -24.07 -1.26 19.50
CA TRP A 158 -22.99 -1.00 18.55
C TRP A 158 -21.66 -0.71 19.25
N THR A 159 -21.69 -0.01 20.38
CA THR A 159 -20.49 0.28 21.17
C THR A 159 -19.90 -1.02 21.73
N ASP A 160 -20.69 -1.87 22.37
CA ASP A 160 -20.19 -3.14 22.94
C ASP A 160 -19.57 -4.07 21.89
N GLY A 161 -20.15 -4.09 20.69
CA GLY A 161 -19.60 -4.84 19.55
C GLY A 161 -18.38 -4.19 18.90
N MET A 162 -18.14 -2.90 19.09
CA MET A 162 -17.09 -2.13 18.43
C MET A 162 -15.82 -1.97 19.28
N ILE A 163 -15.96 -1.70 20.58
CA ILE A 163 -14.84 -1.31 21.43
C ILE A 163 -13.89 -2.47 21.75
N CYS A 164 -12.68 -2.12 22.19
CA CYS A 164 -11.74 -3.09 22.76
C CYS A 164 -12.14 -3.46 24.20
N LYS A 165 -11.83 -4.70 24.61
CA LYS A 165 -12.24 -5.29 25.90
C LYS A 165 -11.04 -5.65 26.78
N MET A 166 -10.20 -4.66 27.08
CA MET A 166 -8.96 -4.83 27.85
C MET A 166 -9.23 -5.06 29.35
N GLU A 167 -9.80 -6.22 29.70
CA GLU A 167 -10.27 -6.51 31.06
C GLU A 167 -9.24 -7.19 31.98
N SER A 168 -8.27 -7.91 31.41
CA SER A 168 -7.44 -8.84 32.18
C SER A 168 -5.98 -8.88 31.74
N LYS A 169 -5.08 -8.59 32.69
CA LYS A 169 -3.63 -8.78 32.53
C LYS A 169 -3.25 -10.24 32.35
N SER A 170 -3.91 -11.17 33.05
CA SER A 170 -3.61 -12.60 32.92
C SER A 170 -3.91 -13.11 31.52
N PHE A 171 -5.02 -12.63 30.93
CA PHE A 171 -5.36 -12.93 29.54
C PHE A 171 -4.29 -12.43 28.58
N ILE A 172 -3.90 -11.15 28.70
CA ILE A 172 -2.94 -10.55 27.76
C ILE A 172 -1.57 -11.23 27.84
N ARG A 173 -1.07 -11.54 29.05
CA ARG A 173 0.15 -12.34 29.25
C ARG A 173 0.05 -13.67 28.49
N GLY A 174 -1.02 -14.44 28.70
CA GLY A 174 -1.21 -15.71 27.99
C GLY A 174 -1.25 -15.56 26.46
N ALA A 175 -1.96 -14.54 25.96
CA ALA A 175 -2.07 -14.25 24.53
C ALA A 175 -0.70 -13.90 23.91
N TYR A 176 0.09 -13.06 24.58
CA TYR A 176 1.41 -12.66 24.11
C TYR A 176 2.43 -13.80 24.16
N TYR A 177 2.37 -14.66 25.18
CA TYR A 177 3.18 -15.88 25.19
C TYR A 177 2.92 -16.72 23.93
N LEU A 178 1.65 -17.00 23.62
CA LEU A 178 1.26 -17.77 22.45
C LEU A 178 1.71 -17.09 21.15
N ALA A 179 1.44 -15.79 20.99
CA ALA A 179 1.80 -15.04 19.81
C ALA A 179 3.32 -15.01 19.59
N THR A 180 4.10 -14.82 20.65
CA THR A 180 5.57 -14.82 20.59
C THR A 180 6.12 -16.21 20.23
N GLN A 181 5.51 -17.29 20.73
CA GLN A 181 5.87 -18.66 20.36
C GLN A 181 5.59 -18.96 18.88
N LEU A 182 4.44 -18.52 18.37
CA LEU A 182 4.10 -18.69 16.96
C LEU A 182 5.06 -17.90 16.07
N LEU A 183 5.31 -16.64 16.42
CA LEU A 183 6.11 -15.74 15.59
C LEU A 183 7.59 -16.15 15.54
N THR A 184 8.18 -16.54 16.68
CA THR A 184 9.59 -17.02 16.72
C THR A 184 9.80 -18.34 15.98
N ARG A 185 8.78 -19.18 15.90
CA ARG A 185 8.84 -20.43 15.14
C ARG A 185 8.73 -20.19 13.64
N ALA A 186 7.79 -19.34 13.23
CA ALA A 186 7.58 -19.01 11.82
C ALA A 186 8.75 -18.16 11.26
N TYR A 187 9.21 -17.17 12.02
CA TYR A 187 10.34 -16.30 11.69
C TYR A 187 11.54 -16.64 12.56
N HIS A 188 12.20 -17.75 12.22
CA HIS A 188 13.35 -18.29 12.94
C HIS A 188 14.54 -17.34 13.10
N GLN A 189 14.64 -16.27 12.29
CA GLN A 189 15.68 -15.23 12.43
C GLN A 189 15.24 -14.05 13.31
N GLY A 190 14.01 -14.06 13.82
CA GLY A 190 13.48 -13.10 14.79
C GLY A 190 12.81 -11.86 14.17
N VAL A 191 12.35 -10.97 15.06
CA VAL A 191 11.83 -9.62 14.73
C VAL A 191 12.91 -8.61 15.10
N HIS A 192 13.36 -7.81 14.14
CA HIS A 192 14.46 -6.86 14.28
C HIS A 192 13.92 -5.43 14.35
N VAL A 193 14.51 -4.62 15.24
CA VAL A 193 14.26 -3.17 15.34
C VAL A 193 15.57 -2.43 15.54
N SER A 194 15.59 -1.14 15.22
CA SER A 194 16.70 -0.26 15.58
C SER A 194 16.66 0.11 17.06
N SER A 195 17.81 -0.03 17.73
CA SER A 195 17.95 0.36 19.14
C SER A 195 17.76 1.88 19.34
N GLU A 196 18.26 2.70 18.41
CA GLU A 196 18.12 4.16 18.45
C GLU A 196 16.66 4.60 18.30
N GLU A 197 15.97 4.02 17.32
CA GLU A 197 14.56 4.34 17.03
C GLU A 197 13.66 3.97 18.22
N VAL A 198 13.96 2.84 18.87
CA VAL A 198 13.27 2.39 20.09
C VAL A 198 13.47 3.35 21.26
N LEU A 199 14.70 3.82 21.51
CA LEU A 199 14.98 4.76 22.59
C LEU A 199 14.27 6.10 22.38
N ARG A 200 14.26 6.59 21.13
CA ARG A 200 13.50 7.78 20.74
C ARG A 200 12.00 7.55 20.98
N LEU A 201 11.46 6.42 20.54
CA LEU A 201 10.04 6.08 20.73
C LEU A 201 9.66 6.01 22.22
N ARG A 202 10.49 5.39 23.07
CA ARG A 202 10.26 5.34 24.53
C ARG A 202 10.26 6.73 25.16
N THR A 203 11.17 7.60 24.74
CA THR A 203 11.25 8.99 25.23
C THR A 203 9.97 9.76 24.87
N VAL A 204 9.54 9.67 23.61
CA VAL A 204 8.29 10.28 23.15
C VAL A 204 7.09 9.69 23.88
N ALA A 205 7.04 8.37 24.08
CA ALA A 205 5.96 7.70 24.79
C ALA A 205 5.85 8.17 26.26
N ALA A 206 6.97 8.38 26.93
CA ALA A 206 6.97 8.90 28.30
C ALA A 206 6.43 10.33 28.36
N GLU A 207 6.81 11.19 27.40
CA GLU A 207 6.27 12.54 27.32
C GLU A 207 4.78 12.55 26.95
N ALA A 208 4.38 11.72 26.00
CA ALA A 208 2.99 11.55 25.57
C ALA A 208 2.12 11.07 26.73
N ALA A 209 2.58 10.08 27.51
CA ALA A 209 1.91 9.62 28.72
C ALA A 209 1.72 10.73 29.75
N ARG A 210 2.77 11.54 30.01
CA ARG A 210 2.71 12.67 30.95
C ARG A 210 1.70 13.75 30.51
N LYS A 211 1.64 14.05 29.21
CA LYS A 211 0.71 15.04 28.64
C LYS A 211 -0.67 14.44 28.30
N LYS A 212 -0.86 13.14 28.52
CA LYS A 212 -2.07 12.40 28.14
C LYS A 212 -2.37 12.51 26.63
N HIS A 213 -1.33 12.53 25.81
CA HIS A 213 -1.43 12.47 24.35
C HIS A 213 -1.33 11.02 23.88
N SER A 214 -2.19 10.61 22.94
CA SER A 214 -2.10 9.31 22.30
C SER A 214 -1.01 9.26 21.24
N ILE A 215 -0.31 8.12 21.12
CA ILE A 215 0.48 7.79 19.94
C ILE A 215 -0.41 7.03 18.95
N ILE A 216 -0.46 7.52 17.71
CA ILE A 216 -1.12 6.89 16.57
C ILE A 216 -0.04 6.24 15.72
N PHE A 217 0.09 4.92 15.84
CA PHE A 217 0.95 4.11 14.99
C PHE A 217 0.30 3.91 13.63
N LEU A 218 1.04 4.22 12.57
CA LEU A 218 0.61 4.16 11.19
C LEU A 218 1.50 3.22 10.37
N PRO A 219 1.33 1.89 10.52
CA PRO A 219 2.09 0.91 9.76
C PRO A 219 1.66 0.76 8.30
N CYS A 220 2.57 0.30 7.44
CA CYS A 220 2.22 -0.34 6.16
C CYS A 220 1.62 -1.74 6.39
N HIS A 221 0.86 -2.27 5.42
CA HIS A 221 0.17 -3.54 5.58
C HIS A 221 0.51 -4.54 4.46
N ARG A 222 1.12 -5.68 4.80
CA ARG A 222 1.53 -6.75 3.88
C ARG A 222 1.11 -8.14 4.37
N SER A 223 0.95 -8.33 5.68
CA SER A 223 0.63 -9.62 6.30
C SER A 223 -0.28 -9.44 7.52
N HIS A 224 -1.02 -10.50 7.90
CA HIS A 224 -1.66 -10.58 9.20
C HIS A 224 -0.66 -10.55 10.37
N VAL A 225 0.62 -10.77 10.09
CA VAL A 225 1.70 -10.64 11.07
C VAL A 225 1.97 -9.19 11.46
N ASP A 226 1.59 -8.19 10.65
CA ASP A 226 1.96 -6.79 10.90
C ASP A 226 1.47 -6.29 12.27
N TYR A 227 0.15 -6.37 12.53
CA TYR A 227 -0.42 -5.94 13.80
C TYR A 227 0.06 -6.81 14.97
N VAL A 228 0.30 -8.10 14.76
CA VAL A 228 0.86 -8.98 15.79
C VAL A 228 2.29 -8.56 16.16
N SER A 229 3.10 -8.21 15.15
CA SER A 229 4.49 -7.80 15.34
C SER A 229 4.61 -6.49 16.11
N LEU A 230 3.80 -5.48 15.75
CA LEU A 230 3.80 -4.19 16.43
C LEU A 230 3.33 -4.32 17.88
N GLN A 231 2.25 -5.06 18.10
CA GLN A 231 1.74 -5.41 19.44
C GLN A 231 2.83 -6.07 20.30
N ILE A 232 3.54 -7.08 19.77
CA ILE A 232 4.62 -7.77 20.52
C ILE A 232 5.79 -6.84 20.81
N ILE A 233 6.15 -5.96 19.87
CA ILE A 233 7.19 -4.96 20.08
C ILE A 233 6.79 -4.02 21.22
N CYS A 234 5.58 -3.45 21.20
CA CYS A 234 5.09 -2.58 22.28
C CYS A 234 5.06 -3.30 23.63
N TYR A 235 4.52 -4.52 23.68
CA TYR A 235 4.49 -5.34 24.90
C TYR A 235 5.89 -5.57 25.46
N ARG A 236 6.85 -5.92 24.60
CA ARG A 236 8.22 -6.21 24.99
C ARG A 236 9.01 -4.97 25.39
N LEU A 237 8.72 -3.82 24.80
CA LEU A 237 9.34 -2.55 25.14
C LEU A 237 8.70 -1.88 26.38
N GLY A 238 7.67 -2.49 26.95
CA GLY A 238 6.90 -1.93 28.05
C GLY A 238 6.19 -0.64 27.66
N LEU A 239 5.60 -0.59 26.47
CA LEU A 239 4.76 0.51 25.99
C LEU A 239 3.28 0.11 26.08
N ALA A 240 2.39 1.07 26.34
CA ALA A 240 0.94 0.89 26.24
C ALA A 240 0.56 0.33 24.87
N LEU A 241 -0.33 -0.66 24.87
CA LEU A 241 -0.68 -1.40 23.66
C LEU A 241 -1.66 -0.58 22.82
N PRO A 242 -1.40 -0.43 21.51
CA PRO A 242 -2.31 0.34 20.69
C PRO A 242 -3.63 -0.40 20.48
N THR A 243 -4.73 0.35 20.48
CA THR A 243 -6.03 -0.16 20.01
C THR A 243 -5.97 -0.33 18.49
N VAL A 244 -6.14 -1.57 18.00
CA VAL A 244 -6.01 -1.91 16.57
C VAL A 244 -7.34 -1.73 15.86
N VAL A 245 -7.40 -0.83 14.88
CA VAL A 245 -8.59 -0.65 14.06
C VAL A 245 -8.69 -1.77 13.03
N ALA A 246 -9.69 -2.64 13.18
CA ALA A 246 -9.88 -3.83 12.35
C ALA A 246 -11.27 -3.87 11.70
N GLY A 247 -11.34 -4.38 10.47
CA GLY A 247 -12.61 -4.57 9.76
C GLY A 247 -13.47 -5.68 10.38
N ASP A 248 -14.78 -5.47 10.45
CA ASP A 248 -15.77 -6.43 10.96
C ASP A 248 -15.74 -7.81 10.26
N ASN A 249 -15.15 -7.89 9.07
CA ASN A 249 -14.96 -9.12 8.31
C ASN A 249 -14.00 -10.13 8.97
N LEU A 250 -13.23 -9.70 9.98
CA LEU A 250 -12.35 -10.58 10.77
C LEU A 250 -12.98 -10.95 12.13
N ASN A 251 -14.17 -10.43 12.44
CA ASN A 251 -14.88 -10.70 13.69
C ASN A 251 -15.66 -12.03 13.59
N PHE A 252 -14.93 -13.14 13.67
CA PHE A 252 -15.52 -14.48 13.72
C PHE A 252 -15.82 -14.90 15.16
N PRO A 253 -16.79 -15.80 15.41
CA PRO A 253 -17.01 -16.35 16.76
C PRO A 253 -15.72 -16.89 17.36
N VAL A 254 -15.52 -16.70 18.67
CA VAL A 254 -14.30 -17.04 19.42
C VAL A 254 -13.08 -16.18 19.08
N VAL A 255 -12.60 -16.19 17.83
CA VAL A 255 -11.41 -15.43 17.40
C VAL A 255 -11.63 -13.92 17.53
N GLY A 256 -12.79 -13.43 17.14
CA GLY A 256 -13.15 -12.02 17.23
C GLY A 256 -13.21 -11.51 18.66
N SER A 257 -13.75 -12.33 19.57
CA SER A 257 -13.76 -12.02 21.01
C SER A 257 -12.35 -12.05 21.60
N PHE A 258 -11.52 -13.04 21.25
CA PHE A 258 -10.12 -13.09 21.65
C PHE A 258 -9.37 -11.82 21.21
N LEU A 259 -9.54 -11.40 19.96
CA LEU A 259 -8.90 -10.20 19.41
C LEU A 259 -9.40 -8.91 20.08
N GLN A 260 -10.70 -8.78 20.41
CA GLN A 260 -11.20 -7.63 21.18
C GLN A 260 -10.52 -7.51 22.54
N HIS A 261 -10.36 -8.64 23.25
CA HIS A 261 -9.65 -8.66 24.53
C HIS A 261 -8.15 -8.43 24.37
N ALA A 262 -7.60 -8.67 23.18
CA ALA A 262 -6.21 -8.34 22.83
C ALA A 262 -6.03 -6.92 22.27
N GLY A 263 -7.09 -6.10 22.19
CA GLY A 263 -7.01 -4.69 21.79
C GLY A 263 -7.63 -4.34 20.42
N ALA A 264 -8.35 -5.25 19.76
CA ALA A 264 -9.02 -4.96 18.50
C ALA A 264 -10.30 -4.12 18.67
N MET A 265 -10.46 -3.10 17.83
CA MET A 265 -11.69 -2.33 17.62
C MET A 265 -12.31 -2.71 16.28
N TRP A 266 -13.59 -3.10 16.24
CA TRP A 266 -14.26 -3.53 15.01
C TRP A 266 -14.98 -2.40 14.28
N ILE A 267 -14.70 -2.22 12.99
CA ILE A 267 -15.31 -1.18 12.17
C ILE A 267 -16.00 -1.77 10.93
N ARG A 268 -17.18 -1.24 10.57
CA ARG A 268 -17.90 -1.64 9.35
C ARG A 268 -17.08 -1.33 8.10
N ARG A 269 -17.17 -2.16 7.05
CA ARG A 269 -16.50 -1.84 5.76
C ARG A 269 -17.13 -0.68 4.98
N SER A 270 -18.42 -0.41 5.20
CA SER A 270 -19.14 0.71 4.57
C SER A 270 -20.12 1.30 5.56
N PHE A 271 -20.13 2.63 5.66
CA PHE A 271 -20.96 3.37 6.63
C PHE A 271 -22.25 3.86 5.98
N GLY A 272 -22.34 3.88 4.64
CA GLY A 272 -23.50 4.40 3.91
C GLY A 272 -23.83 5.84 4.33
N GLU A 273 -25.12 6.09 4.59
CA GLU A 273 -25.63 7.37 5.10
C GLU A 273 -26.01 7.30 6.60
N ASP A 274 -25.49 6.31 7.33
CA ASP A 274 -25.78 6.08 8.75
C ASP A 274 -25.08 7.14 9.64
N GLN A 275 -25.76 8.28 9.83
CA GLN A 275 -25.26 9.40 10.62
C GLN A 275 -25.01 9.05 12.09
N LEU A 276 -25.80 8.12 12.65
CA LEU A 276 -25.63 7.69 14.04
C LEU A 276 -24.32 6.92 14.18
N TYR A 277 -24.09 5.92 13.31
CA TYR A 277 -22.88 5.13 13.36
C TYR A 277 -21.61 5.97 13.10
N ILE A 278 -21.65 6.90 12.13
CA ILE A 278 -20.56 7.85 11.88
C ILE A 278 -20.21 8.64 13.16
N THR A 279 -21.24 9.15 13.85
CA THR A 279 -21.06 9.96 15.05
C THR A 279 -20.56 9.12 16.23
N LEU A 280 -21.05 7.89 16.37
CA LEU A 280 -20.61 6.95 17.39
C LEU A 280 -19.13 6.57 17.25
N VAL A 281 -18.69 6.28 16.01
CA VAL A 281 -17.27 6.01 15.73
C VAL A 281 -16.40 7.23 16.08
N GLN A 282 -16.81 8.44 15.69
CA GLN A 282 -16.10 9.67 16.07
C GLN A 282 -16.04 9.83 17.59
N ALA A 283 -17.14 9.60 18.30
CA ALA A 283 -17.20 9.73 19.76
C ALA A 283 -16.22 8.77 20.46
N TYR A 284 -16.07 7.54 19.96
CA TYR A 284 -15.11 6.60 20.51
C TYR A 284 -13.66 6.97 20.20
N ILE A 285 -13.35 7.40 18.98
CA ILE A 285 -12.01 7.89 18.63
C ILE A 285 -11.64 9.12 19.47
N ASP A 286 -12.57 10.07 19.65
CA ASP A 286 -12.37 11.21 20.53
C ASP A 286 -12.08 10.73 21.97
N THR A 287 -12.85 9.75 22.47
CA THR A 287 -12.67 9.20 23.83
C THR A 287 -11.30 8.56 24.01
N LEU A 288 -10.85 7.74 23.07
CA LEU A 288 -9.53 7.10 23.12
C LEU A 288 -8.42 8.16 23.13
N LEU A 289 -8.50 9.15 22.23
CA LEU A 289 -7.51 10.21 22.11
C LEU A 289 -7.48 11.16 23.33
N GLN A 290 -8.64 11.49 23.90
CA GLN A 290 -8.75 12.29 25.13
C GLN A 290 -8.23 11.54 26.37
N CYS A 291 -8.36 10.22 26.37
CA CYS A 291 -7.85 9.39 27.44
C CYS A 291 -6.34 9.16 27.32
N GLY A 292 -5.74 9.38 26.15
CA GLY A 292 -4.32 9.12 25.89
C GLY A 292 -4.00 7.67 25.53
N TYR A 293 -5.02 6.88 25.12
CA TYR A 293 -4.82 5.51 24.67
C TYR A 293 -4.21 5.48 23.27
N ASN A 294 -3.19 4.65 23.06
CA ASN A 294 -2.53 4.53 21.77
C ASN A 294 -3.47 3.88 20.74
N LEU A 295 -3.29 4.20 19.45
CA LEU A 295 -4.06 3.60 18.36
C LEU A 295 -3.12 3.07 17.27
N GLU A 296 -3.57 2.02 16.59
CA GLU A 296 -2.93 1.49 15.40
C GLU A 296 -3.96 1.46 14.27
N CYS A 297 -3.61 2.04 13.13
CA CYS A 297 -4.38 1.83 11.90
C CYS A 297 -3.49 1.81 10.66
N PHE A 298 -3.82 0.91 9.74
CA PHE A 298 -3.10 0.80 8.47
C PHE A 298 -3.52 1.92 7.53
N VAL A 299 -2.56 2.78 7.17
CA VAL A 299 -2.78 3.95 6.28
C VAL A 299 -3.36 3.53 4.95
N GLU A 300 -3.01 2.34 4.48
CA GLU A 300 -3.41 1.74 3.21
C GLU A 300 -4.83 1.14 3.23
N GLY A 301 -5.39 0.91 4.43
CA GLY A 301 -6.69 0.29 4.65
C GLY A 301 -6.79 -1.21 4.30
N GLY A 302 -5.72 -1.83 3.81
CA GLY A 302 -5.68 -3.26 3.51
C GLY A 302 -4.30 -3.73 3.07
N ARG A 303 -4.08 -5.05 3.08
CA ARG A 303 -2.79 -5.66 2.73
C ARG A 303 -2.42 -5.42 1.27
N SER A 304 -1.15 -5.14 0.99
CA SER A 304 -0.62 -5.13 -0.36
C SER A 304 -0.46 -6.56 -0.89
N ARG A 305 -1.08 -6.88 -2.03
CA ARG A 305 -0.90 -8.17 -2.71
C ARG A 305 0.30 -8.17 -3.66
N THR A 306 0.81 -6.99 -4.00
CA THR A 306 1.92 -6.80 -4.95
C THR A 306 3.26 -6.52 -4.28
N GLY A 307 3.29 -6.31 -2.96
CA GLY A 307 4.49 -5.97 -2.19
C GLY A 307 4.82 -4.46 -2.18
N LYS A 308 4.09 -3.65 -2.95
CA LYS A 308 4.24 -2.18 -2.99
C LYS A 308 3.33 -1.49 -1.98
N LEU A 309 3.69 -0.27 -1.57
CA LEU A 309 2.75 0.54 -0.79
C LEU A 309 1.51 0.89 -1.62
N LEU A 310 0.34 0.83 -0.99
CA LEU A 310 -0.94 1.21 -1.57
C LEU A 310 -1.23 2.69 -1.32
N PRO A 311 -2.06 3.33 -2.18
CA PRO A 311 -2.53 4.69 -1.91
C PRO A 311 -3.29 4.79 -0.58
N PRO A 312 -3.15 5.91 0.15
CA PRO A 312 -3.69 6.03 1.50
C PRO A 312 -5.22 6.05 1.48
N LYS A 313 -5.82 5.43 2.50
CA LYS A 313 -7.26 5.44 2.76
C LYS A 313 -7.56 6.40 3.88
N PHE A 314 -8.33 7.42 3.55
CA PHE A 314 -8.58 8.55 4.42
C PHE A 314 -9.67 8.31 5.48
N GLY A 315 -10.36 7.17 5.45
CA GLY A 315 -11.53 6.90 6.30
C GLY A 315 -11.27 7.13 7.78
N ILE A 316 -10.52 6.24 8.42
CA ILE A 316 -10.22 6.34 9.85
C ILE A 316 -9.32 7.55 10.19
N LEU A 317 -8.35 7.86 9.32
CA LEU A 317 -7.46 9.01 9.47
C LEU A 317 -8.23 10.33 9.59
N SER A 318 -9.39 10.44 8.92
CA SER A 318 -10.23 11.62 9.00
C SER A 318 -10.77 11.88 10.40
N TYR A 319 -11.17 10.82 11.13
CA TYR A 319 -11.67 10.94 12.50
C TYR A 319 -10.58 11.44 13.45
N MET A 320 -9.37 10.91 13.32
CA MET A 320 -8.21 11.33 14.13
C MET A 320 -7.83 12.79 13.83
N LEU A 321 -7.77 13.17 12.55
CA LEU A 321 -7.51 14.53 12.12
C LEU A 321 -8.58 15.50 12.65
N ASP A 322 -9.86 15.15 12.52
CA ASP A 322 -10.98 15.98 12.95
C ASP A 322 -11.02 16.16 14.47
N SER A 323 -10.58 15.15 15.24
CA SER A 323 -10.48 15.21 16.71
C SER A 323 -9.54 16.33 17.16
N VAL A 324 -8.33 16.40 16.57
CA VAL A 324 -7.32 17.41 16.90
C VAL A 324 -7.66 18.76 16.25
N ALA A 325 -8.08 18.76 14.98
CA ALA A 325 -8.37 19.99 14.22
C ALA A 325 -9.55 20.79 14.76
N SER A 326 -10.49 20.13 15.43
CA SER A 326 -11.64 20.74 16.11
C SER A 326 -11.34 21.23 17.53
N GLY A 327 -10.21 20.81 18.11
CA GLY A 327 -9.84 21.11 19.50
C GLY A 327 -10.50 20.23 20.55
N ARG A 328 -11.25 19.17 20.17
CA ARG A 328 -11.78 18.19 21.12
C ARG A 328 -10.68 17.36 21.79
N VAL A 329 -9.55 17.21 21.10
CA VAL A 329 -8.31 16.63 21.60
C VAL A 329 -7.24 17.70 21.52
N GLU A 330 -6.43 17.81 22.58
CA GLU A 330 -5.30 18.74 22.59
C GLU A 330 -4.30 18.32 21.51
N ASP A 331 -3.65 17.17 21.60
CA ASP A 331 -2.75 16.71 20.53
C ASP A 331 -2.73 15.19 20.43
N ALA A 332 -2.20 14.70 19.32
CA ALA A 332 -1.89 13.31 19.10
C ALA A 332 -0.55 13.19 18.38
N ILE A 333 0.22 12.16 18.70
CA ILE A 333 1.55 11.94 18.13
C ILE A 333 1.45 10.91 17.00
N ILE A 334 1.85 11.28 15.79
CA ILE A 334 1.89 10.37 14.66
C ILE A 334 3.21 9.62 14.65
N CYS A 335 3.17 8.29 14.55
CA CYS A 335 4.35 7.43 14.41
C CYS A 335 4.20 6.54 13.17
N PRO A 336 4.82 6.92 12.03
CA PRO A 336 4.91 6.05 10.85
C PRO A 336 5.76 4.81 11.13
N VAL A 337 5.28 3.64 10.70
CA VAL A 337 5.96 2.36 10.94
C VAL A 337 6.14 1.59 9.64
N SER A 338 7.37 1.13 9.38
CA SER A 338 7.69 0.29 8.22
C SER A 338 7.93 -1.14 8.68
N THR A 339 7.27 -2.11 8.04
CA THR A 339 7.40 -3.54 8.34
C THR A 339 7.80 -4.30 7.08
N GLN A 340 8.92 -5.02 7.17
CA GLN A 340 9.56 -5.73 6.07
C GLN A 340 9.81 -7.19 6.41
N TYR A 341 9.75 -8.06 5.41
CA TYR A 341 9.81 -9.51 5.58
C TYR A 341 10.81 -10.13 4.62
N ASP A 342 11.52 -11.18 5.04
CA ASP A 342 12.22 -12.05 4.11
C ASP A 342 11.22 -12.90 3.31
N LYS A 343 10.19 -13.45 3.97
CA LYS A 343 9.12 -14.23 3.33
C LYS A 343 7.79 -13.95 4.00
N VAL A 344 6.79 -13.62 3.18
CA VAL A 344 5.41 -13.41 3.65
C VAL A 344 4.62 -14.70 3.42
N ILE A 345 3.89 -15.15 4.44
CA ILE A 345 3.18 -16.45 4.44
C ILE A 345 2.06 -16.46 3.40
N GLU A 346 1.34 -15.35 3.27
CA GLU A 346 0.14 -15.26 2.46
C GLU A 346 0.40 -15.07 0.96
N VAL A 347 1.66 -15.00 0.52
CA VAL A 347 2.00 -14.68 -0.88
C VAL A 347 1.37 -15.67 -1.86
N ASP A 348 1.34 -16.96 -1.57
CA ASP A 348 0.71 -17.98 -2.44
C ASP A 348 -0.78 -17.67 -2.68
N SER A 349 -1.48 -17.26 -1.62
CA SER A 349 -2.88 -16.81 -1.68
C SER A 349 -3.01 -15.52 -2.49
N TYR A 350 -2.07 -14.59 -2.35
CA TYR A 350 -2.08 -13.33 -3.09
C TYR A 350 -1.93 -13.57 -4.59
N ILE A 351 -1.02 -14.45 -5.00
CA ILE A 351 -0.82 -14.78 -6.42
C ILE A 351 -2.11 -15.36 -7.03
N SER A 352 -2.76 -16.27 -6.32
CA SER A 352 -4.03 -16.85 -6.76
C SER A 352 -5.12 -15.78 -6.96
N GLU A 353 -5.25 -14.84 -6.00
CA GLU A 353 -6.17 -13.70 -6.08
C GLU A 353 -5.83 -12.78 -7.28
N LEU A 354 -4.55 -12.46 -7.48
CA LEU A 354 -4.07 -11.62 -8.58
C LEU A 354 -4.29 -12.24 -9.96
N LEU A 355 -4.33 -13.57 -10.05
CA LEU A 355 -4.63 -14.34 -11.28
C LEU A 355 -6.11 -14.60 -11.51
N GLY A 356 -6.97 -13.96 -10.72
CA GLY A 356 -8.43 -13.92 -10.91
C GLY A 356 -9.20 -15.00 -10.17
N GLN A 357 -8.53 -15.84 -9.37
CA GLN A 357 -9.25 -16.80 -8.53
C GLN A 357 -10.08 -16.06 -7.46
N PRO A 358 -11.26 -16.58 -7.08
CA PRO A 358 -12.07 -15.95 -6.05
C PRO A 358 -11.27 -15.78 -4.76
N LYS A 359 -11.33 -14.59 -4.18
CA LYS A 359 -10.69 -14.33 -2.89
C LYS A 359 -11.25 -15.33 -1.85
N PRO A 360 -10.41 -16.20 -1.25
CA PRO A 360 -10.87 -17.07 -0.18
C PRO A 360 -11.37 -16.22 0.98
N LYS A 361 -12.36 -16.72 1.74
CA LYS A 361 -12.75 -16.06 3.00
C LYS A 361 -11.51 -16.01 3.89
N GLU A 362 -11.17 -14.82 4.39
CA GLU A 362 -9.96 -14.63 5.20
C GLU A 362 -10.11 -15.39 6.52
N ASN A 363 -9.46 -16.54 6.65
CA ASN A 363 -9.56 -17.40 7.84
C ASN A 363 -8.29 -17.29 8.67
N LEU A 364 -8.28 -16.36 9.64
CA LEU A 364 -7.27 -16.32 10.72
C LEU A 364 -7.15 -17.67 11.45
N MET A 365 -8.24 -18.45 11.50
CA MET A 365 -8.23 -19.79 12.07
C MET A 365 -7.39 -20.78 11.24
N ASP A 366 -7.43 -20.69 9.90
CA ASP A 366 -6.61 -21.56 9.03
C ASP A 366 -5.12 -21.20 9.17
N PHE A 367 -4.82 -19.91 9.39
CA PHE A 367 -3.47 -19.46 9.74
C PHE A 367 -2.99 -20.04 11.08
N LEU A 368 -3.80 -19.96 12.15
CA LEU A 368 -3.41 -20.43 13.49
C LEU A 368 -3.44 -21.96 13.63
N SER A 369 -4.29 -22.66 12.88
CA SER A 369 -4.46 -24.12 12.94
C SER A 369 -3.53 -24.90 12.02
N SER A 370 -2.85 -24.22 11.09
CA SER A 370 -1.89 -24.86 10.21
C SER A 370 -0.68 -25.35 11.00
N SER A 371 -0.64 -26.66 11.25
CA SER A 371 0.48 -27.35 11.91
C SER A 371 1.83 -27.15 11.20
N SER A 372 1.81 -26.74 9.92
CA SER A 372 3.02 -26.41 9.15
C SER A 372 3.64 -25.07 9.55
N VAL A 373 2.88 -24.11 10.11
CA VAL A 373 3.39 -22.77 10.50
C VAL A 373 4.52 -22.86 11.52
N LEU A 374 4.49 -23.87 12.38
CA LEU A 374 5.52 -24.13 13.38
C LEU A 374 6.82 -24.70 12.80
N SER A 375 6.81 -25.11 11.52
CA SER A 375 7.96 -25.65 10.78
C SER A 375 8.48 -24.72 9.68
N LEU A 376 7.80 -23.58 9.46
CA LEU A 376 8.18 -22.63 8.41
C LEU A 376 9.49 -21.92 8.79
N LYS A 377 10.40 -21.82 7.82
CA LYS A 377 11.61 -20.99 7.91
C LYS A 377 11.42 -19.74 7.05
N LEU A 378 10.75 -18.73 7.58
CA LEU A 378 10.38 -17.53 6.80
C LEU A 378 11.42 -16.39 6.83
N GLY A 379 12.57 -16.64 7.45
CA GLY A 379 13.60 -15.62 7.67
C GLY A 379 13.25 -14.71 8.83
N ARG A 380 13.47 -13.41 8.67
CA ARG A 380 13.20 -12.38 9.69
C ARG A 380 12.08 -11.42 9.30
N VAL A 381 11.58 -10.73 10.32
CA VAL A 381 10.77 -9.51 10.19
C VAL A 381 11.62 -8.33 10.64
N ASP A 382 11.59 -7.22 9.90
CA ASP A 382 12.28 -5.98 10.25
C ASP A 382 11.24 -4.87 10.42
N VAL A 383 11.21 -4.22 11.58
CA VAL A 383 10.26 -3.17 11.92
C VAL A 383 11.02 -1.89 12.26
N ARG A 384 10.69 -0.80 11.57
CA ARG A 384 11.33 0.52 11.73
C ARG A 384 10.33 1.58 12.09
N PHE A 385 10.75 2.48 12.97
CA PHE A 385 9.93 3.59 13.44
C PHE A 385 10.52 4.91 12.93
N HIS A 386 9.75 5.62 12.11
CA HIS A 386 10.08 6.99 11.78
C HIS A 386 10.01 7.88 13.04
N GLU A 387 10.70 9.02 13.02
CA GLU A 387 10.60 10.02 14.08
C GLU A 387 9.13 10.41 14.31
N PRO A 388 8.58 10.21 15.53
CA PRO A 388 7.21 10.58 15.82
C PRO A 388 7.03 12.10 15.91
N TRP A 389 5.89 12.62 15.46
CA TRP A 389 5.65 14.06 15.39
C TRP A 389 4.23 14.47 15.78
N SER A 390 4.07 15.74 16.21
CA SER A 390 2.81 16.31 16.70
C SER A 390 1.82 16.58 15.55
N LEU A 391 0.62 15.99 15.63
CA LEU A 391 -0.46 16.20 14.67
C LEU A 391 -0.97 17.65 14.72
N ARG A 392 -1.08 18.25 15.92
CA ARG A 392 -1.44 19.66 16.08
C ARG A 392 -0.45 20.57 15.36
N THR A 393 0.84 20.33 15.54
CA THR A 393 1.90 21.13 14.92
C THR A 393 1.80 21.03 13.40
N PHE A 394 1.61 19.83 12.86
CA PHE A 394 1.38 19.61 11.44
C PHE A 394 0.16 20.39 10.92
N ILE A 395 -0.99 20.30 11.59
CA ILE A 395 -2.22 21.02 11.20
C ILE A 395 -1.97 22.53 11.16
N SER A 396 -1.34 23.08 12.19
CA SER A 396 -1.03 24.51 12.29
C SER A 396 -0.12 24.98 11.15
N GLN A 397 0.95 24.23 10.85
CA GLN A 397 1.86 24.55 9.74
C GLN A 397 1.16 24.52 8.38
N GLN A 398 0.28 23.53 8.14
CA GLN A 398 -0.47 23.46 6.88
C GLN A 398 -1.49 24.60 6.74
N ARG A 399 -2.15 25.00 7.84
CA ARG A 399 -3.06 26.16 7.85
C ARG A 399 -2.30 27.46 7.58
N GLU A 400 -1.12 27.65 8.16
CA GLU A 400 -0.28 28.82 7.91
C GLU A 400 0.16 28.90 6.43
N ARG A 401 0.62 27.79 5.85
CA ARG A 401 0.96 27.71 4.42
C ARG A 401 -0.24 28.01 3.52
N ALA A 402 -1.43 27.55 3.88
CA ALA A 402 -2.65 27.84 3.13
C ALA A 402 -3.06 29.32 3.21
N SER A 403 -2.89 29.98 4.36
CA SER A 403 -3.22 31.40 4.55
C SER A 403 -2.38 32.37 3.71
N LYS A 404 -1.18 31.93 3.25
CA LYS A 404 -0.29 32.70 2.37
C LYS A 404 -0.72 32.65 0.88
N LEU A 405 -1.73 31.84 0.52
CA LEU A 405 -2.26 31.76 -0.85
C LEU A 405 -3.42 32.76 -1.07
N PRO A 406 -3.47 33.50 -2.19
CA PRO A 406 -4.42 34.58 -2.44
C PRO A 406 -5.88 34.16 -2.74
N GLN A 407 -6.31 32.93 -2.44
CA GLN A 407 -7.69 32.46 -2.71
C GLN A 407 -8.48 32.23 -1.42
N GLN A 408 -9.71 32.76 -1.36
CA GLN A 408 -10.73 32.34 -0.40
C GLN A 408 -11.09 30.89 -0.68
N LEU A 409 -10.49 29.95 0.08
CA LEU A 409 -10.71 28.52 -0.07
C LEU A 409 -11.84 28.02 0.83
N ASN A 410 -12.55 26.99 0.38
CA ASN A 410 -13.69 26.38 1.05
C ASN A 410 -13.22 25.38 2.14
N THR A 411 -13.77 25.45 3.35
CA THR A 411 -13.42 24.60 4.51
C THR A 411 -13.40 23.09 4.20
N LYS A 412 -14.29 22.62 3.31
CA LYS A 412 -14.35 21.19 2.95
C LYS A 412 -13.19 20.75 2.04
N GLU A 413 -12.79 21.61 1.10
CA GLU A 413 -11.69 21.33 0.18
C GLU A 413 -10.35 21.36 0.91
N ASP A 414 -10.19 22.31 1.84
CA ASP A 414 -9.02 22.40 2.71
C ASP A 414 -8.87 21.16 3.58
N ARG A 415 -9.98 20.66 4.15
CA ARG A 415 -9.97 19.39 4.91
C ARG A 415 -9.49 18.22 4.06
N ILE A 416 -10.02 18.07 2.84
CA ILE A 416 -9.61 16.99 1.93
C ILE A 416 -8.13 17.12 1.56
N ARG A 417 -7.67 18.35 1.30
CA ARG A 417 -6.27 18.64 0.97
C ARG A 417 -5.36 18.27 2.13
N LEU A 418 -5.68 18.71 3.35
CA LEU A 418 -4.93 18.44 4.57
C LEU A 418 -4.81 16.94 4.83
N LEU A 419 -5.92 16.22 4.71
CA LEU A 419 -5.99 14.78 4.91
C LEU A 419 -5.18 14.01 3.84
N ARG A 420 -5.20 14.48 2.59
CA ARG A 420 -4.35 13.94 1.53
C ARG A 420 -2.87 14.17 1.83
N THR A 421 -2.50 15.39 2.23
CA THR A 421 -1.12 15.71 2.60
C THR A 421 -0.64 14.86 3.79
N LEU A 422 -1.50 14.66 4.80
CA LEU A 422 -1.22 13.77 5.93
C LEU A 422 -0.93 12.34 5.46
N GLY A 423 -1.85 11.74 4.70
CA GLY A 423 -1.70 10.35 4.24
C GLY A 423 -0.46 10.12 3.40
N TYR A 424 -0.17 11.01 2.44
CA TYR A 424 1.03 10.88 1.61
C TYR A 424 2.34 11.21 2.34
N LYS A 425 2.33 12.13 3.31
CA LYS A 425 3.49 12.38 4.18
C LYS A 425 3.86 11.12 4.94
N VAL A 426 2.87 10.46 5.57
CA VAL A 426 3.09 9.22 6.32
C VAL A 426 3.62 8.10 5.41
N LEU A 427 3.06 7.93 4.20
CA LEU A 427 3.59 6.92 3.26
C LEU A 427 5.03 7.22 2.81
N SER A 428 5.39 8.50 2.64
CA SER A 428 6.77 8.90 2.37
C SER A 428 7.68 8.51 3.52
N GLU A 429 7.29 8.84 4.75
CA GLU A 429 8.05 8.55 5.97
C GLU A 429 8.23 7.04 6.21
N ILE A 430 7.24 6.22 5.85
CA ILE A 430 7.36 4.75 5.85
C ILE A 430 8.42 4.27 4.86
N ASN A 431 8.48 4.86 3.65
CA ASN A 431 9.51 4.54 2.67
C ASN A 431 10.90 4.99 3.14
N ASP A 432 11.01 6.17 3.76
CA ASP A 432 12.28 6.74 4.22
C ASP A 432 12.99 5.89 5.28
N VAL A 433 12.23 5.14 6.09
CA VAL A 433 12.77 4.18 7.07
C VAL A 433 12.68 2.72 6.62
N SER A 434 12.20 2.47 5.40
CA SER A 434 12.05 1.12 4.85
C SER A 434 13.41 0.44 4.65
N VAL A 435 13.47 -0.84 4.99
CA VAL A 435 14.67 -1.67 4.89
C VAL A 435 14.51 -2.69 3.77
N VAL A 436 15.50 -2.76 2.87
CA VAL A 436 15.53 -3.72 1.77
C VAL A 436 16.13 -5.04 2.26
N MET A 437 15.30 -6.09 2.22
CA MET A 437 15.61 -7.43 2.70
C MET A 437 16.41 -8.24 1.66
N PRO A 438 17.26 -9.21 2.05
CA PRO A 438 18.03 -10.02 1.10
C PRO A 438 17.21 -10.78 0.09
N THR A 439 16.06 -11.33 0.50
CA THR A 439 15.18 -12.04 -0.43
C THR A 439 14.64 -11.10 -1.51
N ALA A 440 14.40 -9.82 -1.15
CA ALA A 440 14.07 -8.76 -2.09
C ALA A 440 15.26 -8.42 -3.01
N LEU A 441 16.48 -8.34 -2.48
CA LEU A 441 17.69 -8.13 -3.31
C LEU A 441 17.91 -9.27 -4.31
N VAL A 442 17.95 -10.52 -3.83
CA VAL A 442 18.15 -11.71 -4.65
C VAL A 442 17.01 -11.88 -5.65
N GLY A 443 15.76 -11.70 -5.22
CA GLY A 443 14.59 -11.75 -6.10
C GLY A 443 14.63 -10.68 -7.19
N THR A 444 15.03 -9.46 -6.85
CA THR A 444 15.23 -8.39 -7.84
C THR A 444 16.31 -8.75 -8.84
N VAL A 445 17.49 -9.20 -8.40
CA VAL A 445 18.59 -9.57 -9.31
C VAL A 445 18.16 -10.71 -10.25
N LEU A 446 17.55 -11.78 -9.73
CA LEU A 446 17.10 -12.90 -10.55
C LEU A 446 16.05 -12.53 -11.61
N LEU A 447 15.26 -11.47 -11.37
CA LEU A 447 14.25 -10.98 -12.31
C LEU A 447 14.77 -9.90 -13.27
N THR A 448 15.93 -9.31 -12.99
CA THR A 448 16.51 -8.18 -13.76
C THR A 448 17.75 -8.57 -14.57
N LEU A 449 18.16 -9.84 -14.55
CA LEU A 449 19.25 -10.34 -15.38
C LEU A 449 18.79 -10.81 -16.76
N ARG A 450 19.65 -10.60 -17.75
CA ARG A 450 19.50 -11.21 -19.08
C ARG A 450 19.99 -12.66 -19.04
N GLY A 451 19.12 -13.61 -19.33
CA GLY A 451 19.52 -15.01 -19.47
C GLY A 451 18.49 -15.99 -18.91
N ARG A 452 18.89 -17.26 -18.86
CA ARG A 452 18.08 -18.35 -18.28
C ARG A 452 18.36 -18.56 -16.78
N GLY A 453 19.49 -18.11 -16.29
CA GLY A 453 19.94 -18.22 -14.90
C GLY A 453 21.22 -17.41 -14.69
N VAL A 454 21.76 -17.45 -13.47
CA VAL A 454 22.94 -16.71 -13.03
C VAL A 454 23.82 -17.60 -12.15
N GLY A 455 25.13 -17.57 -12.37
CA GLY A 455 26.10 -18.24 -11.51
C GLY A 455 26.19 -17.60 -10.12
N LYS A 456 26.55 -18.35 -9.09
CA LYS A 456 26.63 -17.86 -7.70
C LYS A 456 27.48 -16.60 -7.54
N THR A 457 28.65 -16.56 -8.17
CA THR A 457 29.61 -15.43 -8.12
C THR A 457 29.00 -14.17 -8.72
N GLU A 458 28.34 -14.31 -9.87
CA GLU A 458 27.67 -13.19 -10.54
C GLU A 458 26.46 -12.71 -9.74
N LEU A 459 25.70 -13.62 -9.13
CA LEU A 459 24.59 -13.27 -8.24
C LEU A 459 25.09 -12.43 -7.05
N ILE A 460 26.19 -12.84 -6.41
CA ILE A 460 26.80 -12.10 -5.31
C ILE A 460 27.23 -10.70 -5.79
N ARG A 461 27.98 -10.61 -6.89
CA ARG A 461 28.44 -9.32 -7.46
C ARG A 461 27.27 -8.36 -7.72
N ARG A 462 26.17 -8.86 -8.30
CA ARG A 462 24.99 -8.05 -8.61
C ARG A 462 24.18 -7.66 -7.37
N VAL A 463 24.15 -8.51 -6.34
CA VAL A 463 23.56 -8.16 -5.04
C VAL A 463 24.37 -7.07 -4.35
N GLU A 464 25.71 -7.14 -4.37
CA GLU A 464 26.59 -6.09 -3.83
C GLU A 464 26.36 -4.76 -4.55
N TRP A 465 26.38 -4.77 -5.88
CA TRP A 465 26.05 -3.60 -6.69
C TRP A 465 24.68 -3.02 -6.32
N LEU A 466 23.65 -3.88 -6.19
CA LEU A 466 22.30 -3.43 -5.82
C LEU A 466 22.26 -2.84 -4.41
N CYS A 467 22.99 -3.41 -3.45
CA CYS A 467 23.12 -2.82 -2.12
C CYS A 467 23.67 -1.40 -2.17
N ASP A 468 24.71 -1.18 -2.98
CA ASP A 468 25.33 0.13 -3.13
C ASP A 468 24.41 1.12 -3.83
N ARG A 469 23.65 0.68 -4.84
CA ARG A 469 22.61 1.51 -5.47
C ARG A 469 21.49 1.87 -4.49
N VAL A 470 21.06 0.94 -3.64
CA VAL A 470 20.05 1.22 -2.59
C VAL A 470 20.57 2.30 -1.65
N ARG A 471 21.80 2.17 -1.15
CA ARG A 471 22.44 3.17 -0.26
C ARG A 471 22.61 4.53 -0.94
N ALA A 472 23.03 4.55 -2.21
CA ALA A 472 23.18 5.78 -2.99
C ALA A 472 21.86 6.54 -3.18
N GLN A 473 20.73 5.83 -3.20
CA GLN A 473 19.39 6.44 -3.22
C GLN A 473 18.86 6.82 -1.83
N GLY A 474 19.67 6.73 -0.78
CA GLY A 474 19.27 6.99 0.61
C GLY A 474 18.45 5.86 1.24
N GLY A 475 18.29 4.73 0.56
CA GLY A 475 17.62 3.55 1.09
C GLY A 475 18.51 2.75 2.05
N ARG A 476 17.87 1.91 2.87
CA ARG A 476 18.55 1.07 3.86
C ARG A 476 18.60 -0.36 3.37
N VAL A 477 19.76 -1.02 3.52
CA VAL A 477 19.89 -2.47 3.34
C VAL A 477 19.95 -3.11 4.70
N ALA A 478 19.22 -4.21 4.83
CA ALA A 478 19.03 -4.89 6.08
C ALA A 478 20.36 -5.51 6.57
N HIS A 479 20.79 -5.17 7.79
CA HIS A 479 22.11 -5.53 8.29
C HIS A 479 22.19 -7.02 8.73
N PHE A 480 23.33 -7.68 8.50
CA PHE A 480 23.57 -9.10 8.84
C PHE A 480 24.79 -9.31 9.74
N GLY A 481 25.10 -8.38 10.63
CA GLY A 481 26.20 -8.52 11.59
C GLY A 481 27.56 -8.69 10.90
N ASN A 482 27.87 -7.81 9.95
CA ASN A 482 29.09 -7.84 9.12
C ASN A 482 29.37 -9.17 8.39
N LEU A 483 28.36 -10.04 8.22
CA LEU A 483 28.51 -11.25 7.42
C LEU A 483 28.84 -10.92 5.95
N PRO A 484 29.71 -11.71 5.29
CA PRO A 484 29.98 -11.56 3.87
C PRO A 484 28.70 -11.70 3.03
N THR A 485 28.62 -10.96 1.92
CA THR A 485 27.45 -11.00 1.02
C THR A 485 27.12 -12.40 0.53
N SER A 486 28.12 -13.25 0.33
CA SER A 486 27.94 -14.66 -0.04
C SER A 486 27.06 -15.42 0.95
N VAL A 487 27.27 -15.24 2.26
CA VAL A 487 26.47 -15.87 3.32
C VAL A 487 25.04 -15.32 3.33
N VAL A 488 24.89 -14.01 3.09
CA VAL A 488 23.58 -13.36 3.01
C VAL A 488 22.77 -13.89 1.82
N VAL A 489 23.42 -14.05 0.66
CA VAL A 489 22.82 -14.64 -0.54
C VAL A 489 22.40 -16.09 -0.28
N ASP A 490 23.26 -16.90 0.35
CA ASP A 490 22.94 -18.30 0.67
C ASP A 490 21.72 -18.41 1.59
N ARG A 491 21.64 -17.57 2.63
CA ARG A 491 20.46 -17.53 3.52
C ARG A 491 19.20 -17.08 2.79
N ALA A 492 19.31 -16.08 1.91
CA ALA A 492 18.18 -15.61 1.12
C ALA A 492 17.65 -16.70 0.18
N LEU A 493 18.55 -17.46 -0.46
CA LEU A 493 18.21 -18.60 -1.31
C LEU A 493 17.54 -19.72 -0.50
N GLU A 494 18.00 -20.02 0.72
CA GLU A 494 17.34 -20.99 1.62
C GLU A 494 15.91 -20.57 1.96
N VAL A 495 15.69 -19.28 2.31
CA VAL A 495 14.37 -18.77 2.66
C VAL A 495 13.42 -18.74 1.45
N LEU A 496 13.90 -18.30 0.29
CA LEU A 496 13.11 -18.32 -0.95
C LEU A 496 12.71 -19.76 -1.29
N GLY A 497 13.66 -20.70 -1.20
CA GLY A 497 13.45 -22.13 -1.37
C GLY A 497 13.21 -22.55 -2.83
N PRO A 498 13.16 -23.87 -3.09
CA PRO A 498 13.16 -24.44 -4.44
C PRO A 498 11.89 -24.13 -5.26
N GLY A 499 10.78 -23.78 -4.61
CA GLY A 499 9.55 -23.38 -5.29
C GLY A 499 9.65 -22.02 -5.98
N LEU A 500 10.52 -21.13 -5.47
CA LEU A 500 10.74 -19.79 -6.03
C LEU A 500 12.01 -19.71 -6.85
N VAL A 501 13.10 -20.31 -6.37
CA VAL A 501 14.41 -20.26 -7.00
C VAL A 501 14.95 -21.67 -7.18
N GLY A 502 15.20 -22.03 -8.43
CA GLY A 502 15.76 -23.32 -8.81
C GLY A 502 17.29 -23.27 -8.87
N LEU A 503 17.92 -24.41 -8.60
CA LEU A 503 19.35 -24.65 -8.76
C LEU A 503 19.55 -25.66 -9.87
N VAL A 504 20.46 -25.38 -10.81
CA VAL A 504 20.94 -26.36 -11.79
C VAL A 504 22.27 -26.93 -11.31
N PRO A 505 22.30 -28.14 -10.75
CA PRO A 505 23.53 -28.77 -10.28
C PRO A 505 24.35 -29.34 -11.44
N GLY A 506 25.62 -29.68 -11.18
CA GLY A 506 26.49 -30.37 -12.14
C GLY A 506 27.06 -29.49 -13.25
N LEU A 507 26.93 -28.18 -13.11
CA LEU A 507 27.61 -27.17 -13.94
C LEU A 507 28.95 -26.79 -13.28
N PRO A 508 29.88 -26.16 -14.02
CA PRO A 508 31.14 -25.65 -13.45
C PRO A 508 30.93 -24.69 -12.26
N GLU A 509 29.77 -24.03 -12.21
CA GLU A 509 29.33 -23.19 -11.11
C GLU A 509 27.82 -23.38 -10.88
N ASP A 510 27.42 -23.42 -9.61
CA ASP A 510 26.01 -23.45 -9.20
C ASP A 510 25.25 -22.29 -9.85
N THR A 511 24.28 -22.64 -10.69
CA THR A 511 23.49 -21.68 -11.45
C THR A 511 22.06 -21.64 -10.94
N TYR A 512 21.62 -20.44 -10.54
CA TYR A 512 20.29 -20.19 -10.01
C TYR A 512 19.38 -19.54 -11.03
N TYR A 513 18.08 -19.85 -10.97
CA TYR A 513 17.08 -19.24 -11.85
C TYR A 513 15.74 -19.07 -11.14
N ALA A 514 14.96 -18.09 -11.58
CA ALA A 514 13.61 -17.88 -11.07
C ALA A 514 12.66 -18.96 -11.62
N VAL A 515 12.10 -19.79 -10.75
CA VAL A 515 11.10 -20.81 -11.07
C VAL A 515 9.74 -20.17 -11.20
N ASP A 516 9.23 -19.56 -10.12
CA ASP A 516 8.02 -18.75 -10.15
C ASP A 516 8.37 -17.26 -10.20
N ARG A 517 8.49 -16.75 -11.44
CA ARG A 517 8.80 -15.33 -11.68
C ARG A 517 7.68 -14.40 -11.17
N PHE A 518 6.42 -14.84 -11.25
CA PHE A 518 5.28 -14.03 -10.85
C PHE A 518 5.27 -13.85 -9.33
N GLN A 519 5.49 -14.93 -8.58
CA GLN A 519 5.60 -14.87 -7.13
C GLN A 519 6.85 -14.11 -6.68
N LEU A 520 7.99 -14.35 -7.33
CA LEU A 520 9.24 -13.65 -7.02
C LEU A 520 9.14 -12.12 -7.26
N SER A 521 8.23 -11.70 -8.15
CA SER A 521 7.97 -10.29 -8.43
C SER A 521 7.45 -9.52 -7.20
N PHE A 522 6.78 -10.20 -6.26
CA PHE A 522 6.35 -9.61 -4.99
C PHE A 522 7.55 -9.04 -4.22
N TYR A 523 8.65 -9.79 -4.15
CA TYR A 523 9.87 -9.37 -3.46
C TYR A 523 10.60 -8.28 -4.23
N ARG A 524 10.68 -8.38 -5.56
CA ARG A 524 11.26 -7.32 -6.40
C ARG A 524 10.55 -5.99 -6.19
N ASN A 525 9.22 -6.02 -6.13
CA ASN A 525 8.38 -4.84 -5.96
C ASN A 525 8.61 -4.13 -4.60
N MET A 526 9.17 -4.81 -3.59
CA MET A 526 9.59 -4.16 -2.35
C MET A 526 10.77 -3.19 -2.55
N THR A 527 11.53 -3.32 -3.63
CA THR A 527 12.70 -2.47 -3.95
C THR A 527 12.41 -1.35 -4.96
N ILE A 528 11.34 -1.48 -5.75
CA ILE A 528 11.11 -0.63 -6.93
C ILE A 528 10.92 0.85 -6.61
N HIS A 529 10.39 1.17 -5.42
CA HIS A 529 10.13 2.55 -4.99
C HIS A 529 11.40 3.41 -4.96
N LEU A 530 12.57 2.82 -4.73
CA LEU A 530 13.86 3.50 -4.72
C LEU A 530 14.37 3.87 -6.11
N PHE A 531 13.91 3.14 -7.15
CA PHE A 531 14.47 3.22 -8.50
C PHE A 531 13.44 3.62 -9.55
N ILE A 532 12.24 4.03 -9.14
CA ILE A 532 11.13 4.26 -10.07
C ILE A 532 11.46 5.38 -11.07
N LEU A 533 12.09 6.48 -10.61
CA LEU A 533 12.43 7.60 -11.49
C LEU A 533 13.49 7.21 -12.53
N GLN A 534 14.55 6.51 -12.11
CA GLN A 534 15.58 5.95 -12.99
C GLN A 534 14.96 4.99 -14.01
N SER A 535 14.00 4.18 -13.58
CA SER A 535 13.27 3.25 -14.43
C SER A 535 12.41 3.96 -15.48
N LEU A 536 11.75 5.07 -15.13
CA LEU A 536 11.00 5.88 -16.10
C LEU A 536 11.91 6.52 -17.14
N VAL A 537 13.02 7.14 -16.72
CA VAL A 537 14.00 7.74 -17.63
C VAL A 537 14.60 6.67 -18.56
N SER A 538 14.97 5.51 -18.01
CA SER A 538 15.55 4.42 -18.79
C SER A 538 14.54 3.83 -19.79
N ALA A 539 13.28 3.65 -19.40
CA ALA A 539 12.23 3.16 -20.29
C ALA A 539 11.81 4.17 -21.36
N ALA A 540 11.93 5.48 -21.09
CA ALA A 540 11.76 6.52 -22.09
C ALA A 540 12.90 6.47 -23.11
N LEU A 541 14.17 6.49 -22.65
CA LEU A 541 15.36 6.40 -23.51
C LEU A 541 15.39 5.07 -24.30
N TYR A 542 14.86 3.98 -23.74
CA TYR A 542 14.77 2.69 -24.44
C TYR A 542 14.02 2.78 -25.78
N SER A 543 13.10 3.74 -25.94
CA SER A 543 12.33 3.91 -27.18
C SER A 543 13.17 4.29 -28.40
N THR A 544 14.35 4.92 -28.20
CA THR A 544 15.35 5.17 -29.25
C THR A 544 16.41 4.07 -29.28
N VAL A 545 16.92 3.66 -28.12
CA VAL A 545 17.97 2.62 -27.99
C VAL A 545 17.56 1.30 -28.66
N LYS A 546 16.28 0.90 -28.55
CA LYS A 546 15.79 -0.36 -29.10
C LYS A 546 15.81 -0.43 -30.63
N ARG A 547 15.75 0.73 -31.30
CA ARG A 547 15.78 0.82 -32.77
C ARG A 547 17.10 0.30 -33.35
N GLY A 548 18.16 0.26 -32.54
CA GLY A 548 19.50 -0.13 -32.98
C GLY A 548 20.14 0.90 -33.91
N GLY A 549 21.14 0.48 -34.68
CA GLY A 549 21.93 1.36 -35.55
C GLY A 549 23.15 1.96 -34.84
N ALA A 550 23.77 2.95 -35.47
CA ALA A 550 24.94 3.65 -34.94
C ALA A 550 24.61 4.34 -33.60
N PRO A 551 25.58 4.59 -32.70
CA PRO A 551 25.33 5.29 -31.44
C PRO A 551 24.58 6.62 -31.62
N GLU A 552 24.91 7.36 -32.69
CA GLU A 552 24.25 8.62 -33.05
C GLU A 552 22.75 8.47 -33.33
N SER A 553 22.31 7.33 -33.89
CA SER A 553 20.88 7.07 -34.15
C SER A 553 20.10 6.61 -32.93
N GLN A 554 20.80 6.36 -31.81
CA GLN A 554 20.20 5.96 -30.53
C GLN A 554 20.05 7.15 -29.57
N ARG A 555 20.52 8.34 -29.96
CA ARG A 555 20.37 9.59 -29.21
C ARG A 555 18.90 10.00 -29.12
N MET A 556 18.53 10.53 -27.96
CA MET A 556 17.22 11.13 -27.71
C MET A 556 17.38 12.60 -27.34
N SER A 557 16.55 13.48 -27.92
CA SER A 557 16.54 14.89 -27.54
C SER A 557 15.96 15.07 -26.12
N TYR A 558 16.39 16.09 -25.38
CA TYR A 558 15.82 16.38 -24.06
C TYR A 558 14.29 16.62 -24.09
N PRO A 559 13.72 17.37 -25.05
CA PRO A 559 12.27 17.55 -25.16
C PRO A 559 11.50 16.24 -25.34
N ASP A 560 12.01 15.32 -26.17
CA ASP A 560 11.37 14.01 -26.38
C ASP A 560 11.43 13.14 -25.12
N LEU A 561 12.58 13.15 -24.43
CA LEU A 561 12.75 12.45 -23.16
C LEU A 561 11.75 13.00 -22.12
N HIS A 562 11.70 14.32 -21.96
CA HIS A 562 10.79 14.99 -21.04
C HIS A 562 9.33 14.62 -21.32
N ALA A 563 8.89 14.71 -22.59
CA ALA A 563 7.54 14.39 -22.99
C ALA A 563 7.17 12.91 -22.73
N GLN A 564 8.10 11.99 -22.92
CA GLN A 564 7.86 10.56 -22.67
C GLN A 564 7.90 10.24 -21.17
N VAL A 565 8.82 10.82 -20.39
CA VAL A 565 8.85 10.65 -18.92
C VAL A 565 7.59 11.26 -18.28
N ALA A 566 7.15 12.44 -18.74
CA ALA A 566 5.91 13.06 -18.28
C ALA A 566 4.71 12.13 -18.51
N PHE A 567 4.62 11.55 -19.71
CA PHE A 567 3.58 10.59 -20.06
C PHE A 567 3.60 9.34 -19.17
N LEU A 568 4.77 8.71 -18.98
CA LEU A 568 4.87 7.51 -18.15
C LEU A 568 4.61 7.81 -16.66
N SER A 569 5.08 8.95 -16.17
CA SER A 569 4.80 9.42 -14.80
C SER A 569 3.29 9.62 -14.57
N GLN A 570 2.60 10.19 -15.56
CA GLN A 570 1.15 10.35 -15.52
C GLN A 570 0.42 9.00 -15.59
N LEU A 571 0.86 8.09 -16.46
CA LEU A 571 0.31 6.75 -16.61
C LEU A 571 0.39 5.95 -15.31
N PHE A 572 1.49 6.06 -14.57
CA PHE A 572 1.75 5.27 -13.36
C PHE A 572 1.47 5.99 -12.03
N ARG A 573 0.79 7.14 -12.05
CA ARG A 573 0.45 7.91 -10.84
C ARG A 573 -0.37 7.12 -9.81
N GLY A 574 -1.19 6.16 -10.26
CA GLY A 574 -1.96 5.26 -9.39
C GLY A 574 -1.20 3.99 -8.96
N GLU A 575 -0.04 3.72 -9.57
CA GLU A 575 0.73 2.48 -9.43
C GLU A 575 1.95 2.65 -8.52
N PHE A 576 2.53 3.87 -8.48
CA PHE A 576 3.68 4.25 -7.66
C PHE A 576 3.48 5.59 -6.97
N ILE A 577 4.22 5.80 -5.88
CA ILE A 577 4.26 7.07 -5.14
C ILE A 577 5.49 7.84 -5.62
N PHE A 578 5.28 9.03 -6.19
CA PHE A 578 6.35 9.89 -6.68
C PHE A 578 6.71 10.98 -5.67
N PRO A 579 7.97 11.46 -5.65
CA PRO A 579 8.37 12.61 -4.85
C PRO A 579 7.59 13.88 -5.22
N THR A 580 7.39 14.77 -4.25
CA THR A 580 6.48 15.93 -4.37
C THR A 580 7.15 17.20 -4.92
N GLU A 581 8.45 17.17 -5.19
CA GLU A 581 9.28 18.30 -5.65
C GLU A 581 8.98 18.76 -7.09
N GLY A 582 8.18 18.00 -7.84
CA GLY A 582 7.79 18.31 -9.22
C GLY A 582 8.61 17.55 -10.28
N LEU A 583 8.05 17.45 -11.49
CA LEU A 583 8.60 16.61 -12.55
C LEU A 583 9.99 17.08 -12.99
N ASP A 584 10.17 18.37 -13.28
CA ASP A 584 11.41 18.90 -13.83
C ASP A 584 12.59 18.74 -12.86
N PHE A 585 12.37 19.05 -11.58
CA PHE A 585 13.36 18.87 -10.54
C PHE A 585 13.75 17.40 -10.37
N ASN A 586 12.75 16.51 -10.32
CA ASN A 586 12.98 15.08 -10.21
C ASN A 586 13.71 14.51 -11.43
N LEU A 587 13.35 14.95 -12.64
CA LEU A 587 13.99 14.52 -13.88
C LEU A 587 15.45 14.98 -13.94
N ALA A 588 15.73 16.25 -13.65
CA ALA A 588 17.10 16.78 -13.64
C ALA A 588 17.99 16.05 -12.62
N ARG A 589 17.49 15.84 -11.40
CA ARG A 589 18.19 15.05 -10.36
C ARG A 589 18.47 13.62 -10.82
N THR A 590 17.50 12.99 -11.47
CA THR A 590 17.62 11.60 -11.94
C THR A 590 18.63 11.49 -13.09
N ILE A 591 18.61 12.42 -14.05
CA ILE A 591 19.58 12.46 -15.15
C ILE A 591 21.00 12.65 -14.60
N ALA A 592 21.20 13.59 -13.68
CA ALA A 592 22.50 13.82 -13.06
C ALA A 592 23.01 12.57 -12.30
N GLY A 593 22.12 11.87 -11.60
CA GLY A 593 22.46 10.60 -10.93
C GLY A 593 22.87 9.51 -11.91
N LEU A 594 22.08 9.30 -12.99
CA LEU A 594 22.39 8.30 -14.02
C LEU A 594 23.67 8.63 -14.80
N GLU A 595 23.99 9.91 -15.00
CA GLU A 595 25.24 10.35 -15.62
C GLU A 595 26.43 10.10 -14.68
N THR A 596 26.30 10.42 -13.39
CA THR A 596 27.33 10.16 -12.37
C THR A 596 27.63 8.66 -12.23
N ASP A 597 26.61 7.84 -12.41
CA ASP A 597 26.71 6.38 -12.37
C ASP A 597 27.20 5.76 -13.69
N ASN A 598 27.60 6.58 -14.67
CA ASN A 598 28.00 6.17 -16.01
C ASN A 598 26.97 5.28 -16.73
N VAL A 599 25.68 5.43 -16.45
CA VAL A 599 24.61 4.69 -17.16
C VAL A 599 24.25 5.39 -18.46
N ILE A 600 24.21 6.72 -18.43
CA ILE A 600 23.93 7.58 -19.59
C ILE A 600 25.03 8.62 -19.78
N LYS A 601 25.12 9.15 -20.99
CA LYS A 601 25.95 10.30 -21.33
C LYS A 601 25.04 11.46 -21.74
N VAL A 602 25.32 12.64 -21.22
CA VAL A 602 24.53 13.85 -21.44
C VAL A 602 25.33 14.81 -22.32
N ASN A 603 24.82 15.09 -23.52
CA ASN A 603 25.38 16.10 -24.42
C ASN A 603 24.76 17.45 -24.09
N ARG A 604 25.60 18.43 -23.79
CA ARG A 604 25.20 19.80 -23.44
C ARG A 604 25.61 20.78 -24.54
N ASP A 605 24.80 21.81 -24.74
CA ASP A 605 25.11 22.90 -25.67
C ASP A 605 26.16 23.87 -25.08
N SER A 606 26.47 24.94 -25.84
CA SER A 606 27.43 25.98 -25.42
C SER A 606 27.00 26.77 -24.18
N GLU A 607 25.71 26.73 -23.81
CA GLU A 607 25.16 27.40 -22.63
C GLU A 607 25.07 26.46 -21.41
N GLY A 608 25.45 25.18 -21.57
CA GLY A 608 25.42 24.16 -20.54
C GLY A 608 24.07 23.47 -20.35
N MET A 609 23.10 23.73 -21.24
CA MET A 609 21.78 23.11 -21.23
C MET A 609 21.83 21.73 -21.90
N ILE A 610 20.95 20.82 -21.45
CA ILE A 610 20.92 19.44 -21.97
C ILE A 610 20.25 19.43 -23.35
N GLU A 611 21.03 19.07 -24.38
CA GLU A 611 20.53 18.96 -25.75
C GLU A 611 20.02 17.54 -26.04
N SER A 612 20.86 16.54 -25.76
CA SER A 612 20.55 15.13 -26.03
C SER A 612 21.19 14.17 -25.04
N LEU A 613 20.63 12.97 -24.95
CA LEU A 613 21.08 11.90 -24.08
C LEU A 613 21.29 10.61 -24.88
N GLU A 614 22.32 9.86 -24.51
CA GLU A 614 22.65 8.54 -25.07
C GLU A 614 23.12 7.58 -23.98
N LEU A 615 23.26 6.30 -24.32
CA LEU A 615 23.94 5.35 -23.42
C LEU A 615 25.42 5.72 -23.31
N SER A 616 25.98 5.56 -22.12
CA SER A 616 27.43 5.76 -21.95
C SER A 616 28.21 4.67 -22.70
N GLU A 617 29.46 4.96 -23.03
CA GLU A 617 30.35 3.96 -23.65
C GLU A 617 30.64 2.79 -22.70
N GLU A 618 30.75 3.06 -21.40
CA GLU A 618 31.00 2.04 -20.37
C GLU A 618 29.83 1.06 -20.28
N GLU A 619 28.61 1.59 -20.29
CA GLU A 619 27.38 0.80 -20.28
C GLU A 619 27.26 -0.05 -21.56
N GLY A 620 27.71 0.49 -22.69
CA GLY A 620 27.85 -0.26 -23.94
C GLY A 620 28.84 -1.44 -23.85
N ARG A 621 30.01 -1.22 -23.23
CA ARG A 621 31.04 -2.27 -23.03
C ARG A 621 30.58 -3.37 -22.07
N ASN A 622 29.81 -3.01 -21.05
CA ASN A 622 29.29 -3.94 -20.05
C ASN A 622 27.96 -4.61 -20.46
N GLY A 623 27.56 -4.51 -21.73
CA GLY A 623 26.38 -5.20 -22.26
C GLY A 623 25.02 -4.58 -21.87
N ARG A 624 25.03 -3.36 -21.33
CA ARG A 624 23.89 -2.57 -20.82
C ARG A 624 23.26 -3.08 -19.53
N GLU A 625 24.02 -3.80 -18.70
CA GLU A 625 23.48 -4.47 -17.51
C GLU A 625 22.76 -3.57 -16.51
N ASN A 626 23.21 -2.32 -16.31
CA ASN A 626 22.63 -1.38 -15.34
C ASN A 626 21.44 -0.63 -15.94
N PHE A 627 21.55 -0.21 -17.19
CA PHE A 627 20.45 0.39 -17.93
C PHE A 627 19.28 -0.59 -18.08
N ASP A 628 19.58 -1.85 -18.41
CA ASP A 628 18.56 -2.89 -18.48
C ASP A 628 17.94 -3.18 -17.13
N PHE A 629 18.72 -3.17 -16.04
CA PHE A 629 18.20 -3.36 -14.70
C PHE A 629 17.02 -2.43 -14.43
N TYR A 630 17.19 -1.12 -14.70
CA TYR A 630 16.12 -0.14 -14.54
C TYR A 630 14.92 -0.41 -15.47
N CYS A 631 15.18 -0.84 -16.71
CA CYS A 631 14.11 -1.19 -17.63
C CYS A 631 13.32 -2.44 -17.18
N PHE A 632 14.01 -3.47 -16.66
CA PHE A 632 13.41 -4.71 -16.17
C PHE A 632 12.51 -4.50 -14.94
N LEU A 633 12.80 -3.49 -14.12
CA LEU A 633 11.93 -3.12 -12.99
C LEU A 633 10.55 -2.65 -13.46
N ILE A 634 10.47 -1.89 -14.55
CA ILE A 634 9.23 -1.20 -14.95
C ILE A 634 8.50 -1.85 -16.14
N TRP A 635 9.18 -2.62 -16.99
CA TRP A 635 8.57 -3.25 -18.16
C TRP A 635 7.32 -4.10 -17.89
N PRO A 636 7.24 -4.89 -16.79
CA PRO A 636 6.00 -5.61 -16.46
C PRO A 636 4.79 -4.69 -16.32
N PHE A 637 4.97 -3.51 -15.71
CA PHE A 637 3.92 -2.51 -15.52
C PHE A 637 3.57 -1.79 -16.82
N ILE A 638 4.56 -1.53 -17.70
CA ILE A 638 4.32 -0.97 -19.04
C ILE A 638 3.51 -1.96 -19.89
N GLU A 639 3.83 -3.25 -19.82
CA GLU A 639 3.05 -4.28 -20.52
C GLU A 639 1.64 -4.43 -19.92
N ALA A 640 1.47 -4.29 -18.61
CA ALA A 640 0.16 -4.29 -17.96
C ALA A 640 -0.70 -3.09 -18.39
N ALA A 641 -0.13 -1.89 -18.42
CA ALA A 641 -0.82 -0.68 -18.87
C ALA A 641 -1.20 -0.77 -20.36
N TRP A 642 -0.31 -1.33 -21.18
CA TRP A 642 -0.60 -1.60 -22.58
C TRP A 642 -1.72 -2.63 -22.75
N LEU A 643 -1.69 -3.74 -22.00
CA LEU A 643 -2.77 -4.73 -21.98
C LEU A 643 -4.10 -4.07 -21.57
N GLY A 644 -4.07 -3.20 -20.56
CA GLY A 644 -5.21 -2.39 -20.15
C GLY A 644 -5.77 -1.60 -21.33
N ALA A 645 -4.94 -0.83 -22.03
CA ALA A 645 -5.35 -0.03 -23.19
C ALA A 645 -5.91 -0.88 -24.33
N ILE A 646 -5.25 -2.00 -24.66
CA ILE A 646 -5.72 -2.94 -25.70
C ILE A 646 -7.04 -3.60 -25.30
N SER A 647 -7.23 -3.93 -24.02
CA SER A 647 -8.48 -4.53 -23.56
C SER A 647 -9.68 -3.58 -23.62
N LEU A 648 -9.45 -2.26 -23.70
CA LEU A 648 -10.54 -1.32 -23.99
C LEU A 648 -11.10 -1.49 -25.41
N MET A 649 -10.32 -2.03 -26.36
CA MET A 649 -10.81 -2.33 -27.71
C MET A 649 -11.98 -3.33 -27.70
N MET A 650 -12.03 -4.24 -26.71
CA MET A 650 -13.13 -5.19 -26.50
C MET A 650 -14.48 -4.50 -26.26
N LEU A 651 -14.46 -3.24 -25.79
CA LEU A 651 -15.67 -2.44 -25.53
C LEU A 651 -16.21 -1.77 -26.80
N THR A 652 -15.60 -1.99 -27.96
CA THR A 652 -16.11 -1.48 -29.23
C THR A 652 -17.33 -2.32 -29.63
N PRO A 653 -18.53 -1.73 -29.84
CA PRO A 653 -19.73 -2.51 -30.18
C PRO A 653 -19.61 -3.24 -31.53
N PRO A 654 -19.96 -4.54 -31.65
CA PRO A 654 -19.88 -5.27 -32.91
C PRO A 654 -20.91 -4.80 -33.95
N LEU A 655 -20.67 -5.10 -35.24
CA LEU A 655 -21.50 -4.63 -36.36
C LEU A 655 -22.96 -5.14 -36.28
N SER A 656 -23.18 -6.33 -35.74
CA SER A 656 -24.51 -6.92 -35.49
C SER A 656 -25.37 -6.09 -34.52
N HIS A 657 -24.75 -5.28 -33.66
CA HIS A 657 -25.42 -4.42 -32.69
C HIS A 657 -25.55 -2.95 -33.16
N THR A 658 -25.04 -2.62 -34.35
CA THR A 658 -25.12 -1.24 -34.90
C THR A 658 -26.33 -0.99 -35.79
N SER A 659 -27.12 -2.02 -36.15
CA SER A 659 -28.25 -1.89 -37.09
C SER A 659 -29.57 -1.43 -36.47
N ASP A 660 -29.72 -1.41 -35.14
CA ASP A 660 -30.91 -0.84 -34.49
C ASP A 660 -30.73 0.68 -34.32
N SER A 661 -31.02 1.40 -35.41
CA SER A 661 -31.24 2.84 -35.37
C SER A 661 -32.33 3.15 -34.33
N LEU A 662 -32.00 4.00 -33.34
CA LEU A 662 -32.79 4.46 -32.19
C LEU A 662 -32.63 3.73 -30.83
N SER A 663 -31.67 2.83 -30.68
CA SER A 663 -31.46 2.20 -29.38
C SER A 663 -30.65 3.09 -28.40
N THR A 664 -31.26 3.37 -27.24
CA THR A 664 -30.78 4.31 -26.21
C THR A 664 -29.32 4.10 -25.80
N ALA A 665 -28.64 5.18 -25.36
CA ALA A 665 -27.30 5.16 -24.74
C ALA A 665 -27.11 4.12 -23.58
N LYS A 666 -28.20 3.51 -23.12
CA LYS A 666 -28.25 2.39 -22.17
C LYS A 666 -27.67 1.08 -22.78
N GLU A 667 -27.67 0.94 -24.10
CA GLU A 667 -27.22 -0.26 -24.83
C GLU A 667 -25.71 -0.40 -25.03
N ARG A 668 -24.91 0.56 -24.53
CA ARG A 668 -23.44 0.53 -24.63
C ARG A 668 -22.71 0.13 -23.33
N TRP A 669 -23.44 -0.13 -22.26
CA TRP A 669 -22.87 -0.42 -20.93
C TRP A 669 -22.63 -1.91 -20.71
N LEU A 670 -21.42 -2.30 -20.34
CA LEU A 670 -21.04 -3.68 -20.00
C LEU A 670 -20.76 -3.81 -18.51
N ASP A 671 -20.84 -5.04 -17.98
CA ASP A 671 -20.45 -5.30 -16.60
C ASP A 671 -18.92 -5.16 -16.40
N MET A 672 -18.50 -4.29 -15.48
CA MET A 672 -17.09 -3.98 -15.26
C MET A 672 -16.29 -5.19 -14.80
N LYS A 673 -16.87 -6.06 -13.96
CA LYS A 673 -16.18 -7.23 -13.44
C LYS A 673 -15.92 -8.24 -14.57
N ARG A 674 -16.93 -8.53 -15.39
CA ARG A 674 -16.79 -9.39 -16.58
C ARG A 674 -15.76 -8.84 -17.57
N VAL A 675 -15.76 -7.52 -17.80
CA VAL A 675 -14.75 -6.86 -18.65
C VAL A 675 -13.33 -7.07 -18.11
N GLN A 676 -13.12 -6.88 -16.80
CA GLN A 676 -11.80 -7.10 -16.17
C GLN A 676 -11.36 -8.57 -16.24
N ASP A 677 -12.27 -9.51 -15.97
CA ASP A 677 -11.97 -10.94 -16.04
C ASP A 677 -11.62 -11.37 -17.48
N ARG A 678 -12.29 -10.80 -18.50
CA ARG A 678 -11.97 -11.02 -19.92
C ARG A 678 -10.68 -10.33 -20.37
N SER A 679 -10.37 -9.15 -19.85
CA SER A 679 -9.08 -8.47 -20.07
C SER A 679 -7.91 -9.33 -19.59
N GLN A 680 -8.06 -9.95 -18.42
CA GLN A 680 -7.07 -10.89 -17.90
C GLN A 680 -6.96 -12.16 -18.76
N LEU A 681 -8.07 -12.70 -19.26
CA LEU A 681 -8.07 -13.82 -20.20
C LEU A 681 -7.31 -13.47 -21.49
N LEU A 682 -7.60 -12.30 -22.08
CA LEU A 682 -6.87 -11.79 -23.24
C LEU A 682 -5.36 -11.70 -22.94
N GLY A 683 -4.99 -11.15 -21.80
CA GLY A 683 -3.59 -11.09 -21.35
C GLY A 683 -2.92 -12.47 -21.26
N LYS A 684 -3.59 -13.46 -20.67
CA LYS A 684 -3.08 -14.84 -20.59
C LYS A 684 -2.83 -15.40 -22.00
N THR A 685 -3.77 -15.20 -22.92
CA THR A 685 -3.62 -15.61 -24.33
C THR A 685 -2.43 -14.92 -24.99
N LEU A 686 -2.31 -13.60 -24.86
CA LEU A 686 -1.22 -12.82 -25.46
C LEU A 686 0.15 -13.22 -24.88
N TYR A 687 0.24 -13.57 -23.60
CA TYR A 687 1.46 -14.09 -23.02
C TYR A 687 1.86 -15.45 -23.63
N HIS A 688 0.94 -16.41 -23.69
CA HIS A 688 1.23 -17.73 -24.25
C HIS A 688 1.51 -17.71 -25.76
N GLN A 689 1.03 -16.70 -26.49
CA GLN A 689 1.35 -16.47 -27.91
C GLN A 689 2.63 -15.64 -28.13
N GLY A 690 3.27 -15.14 -27.07
CA GLY A 690 4.50 -14.35 -27.13
C GLY A 690 4.30 -12.86 -27.46
N ASP A 691 3.06 -12.37 -27.42
CA ASP A 691 2.71 -10.96 -27.58
C ASP A 691 2.87 -10.15 -26.28
N LEU A 692 2.88 -10.81 -25.12
CA LEU A 692 3.37 -10.28 -23.83
C LEU A 692 4.63 -11.04 -23.41
N SER A 693 5.61 -10.32 -22.87
CA SER A 693 6.88 -10.89 -22.39
C SER A 693 6.80 -11.27 -20.91
N TYR A 694 5.95 -10.57 -20.16
CA TYR A 694 5.84 -10.73 -18.70
C TYR A 694 4.46 -11.24 -18.34
N TYR A 695 4.38 -12.43 -17.74
CA TYR A 695 3.11 -12.94 -17.22
C TYR A 695 2.52 -12.02 -16.14
N GLU A 696 3.40 -11.34 -15.39
CA GLU A 696 3.06 -10.30 -14.42
C GLU A 696 2.12 -9.21 -14.97
N ALA A 697 2.12 -8.97 -16.28
CA ALA A 697 1.24 -7.98 -16.91
C ALA A 697 -0.25 -8.31 -16.76
N VAL A 698 -0.61 -9.58 -16.51
CA VAL A 698 -2.00 -10.02 -16.30
C VAL A 698 -2.50 -9.79 -14.88
N ASN A 699 -1.69 -9.17 -14.02
CA ASN A 699 -2.02 -8.86 -12.64
C ASN A 699 -3.32 -8.04 -12.54
N LYS A 700 -4.32 -8.59 -11.82
CA LYS A 700 -5.64 -7.97 -11.66
C LYS A 700 -5.61 -6.59 -10.98
N GLU A 701 -4.73 -6.37 -9.99
CA GLU A 701 -4.59 -5.08 -9.33
C GLU A 701 -3.99 -4.02 -10.26
N THR A 702 -2.92 -4.35 -10.97
CA THR A 702 -2.29 -3.43 -11.93
C THR A 702 -3.23 -3.11 -13.10
N LEU A 703 -3.99 -4.09 -13.60
CA LEU A 703 -5.06 -3.85 -14.57
C LEU A 703 -6.13 -2.91 -13.99
N LYS A 704 -6.65 -3.18 -12.79
CA LYS A 704 -7.62 -2.30 -12.14
C LYS A 704 -7.12 -0.86 -12.01
N ASN A 705 -5.86 -0.67 -11.62
CA ASN A 705 -5.24 0.66 -11.53
C ASN A 705 -5.18 1.35 -12.90
N SER A 706 -4.88 0.59 -13.96
CA SER A 706 -4.91 1.10 -15.34
C SER A 706 -6.31 1.58 -15.74
N TYR A 707 -7.36 0.80 -15.44
CA TYR A 707 -8.75 1.22 -15.71
C TYR A 707 -9.14 2.47 -14.91
N THR A 708 -8.77 2.57 -13.64
CA THR A 708 -8.99 3.80 -12.86
C THR A 708 -8.30 4.99 -13.50
N ARG A 709 -7.07 4.83 -14.02
CA ARG A 709 -6.39 5.88 -14.75
C ARG A 709 -7.12 6.26 -16.04
N PHE A 710 -7.58 5.28 -16.82
CA PHE A 710 -8.32 5.55 -18.05
C PHE A 710 -9.68 6.23 -17.80
N GLU A 711 -10.31 5.98 -16.65
CA GLU A 711 -11.50 6.72 -16.21
C GLU A 711 -11.16 8.18 -15.89
N GLU A 712 -10.05 8.43 -15.18
CA GLU A 712 -9.58 9.79 -14.87
C GLU A 712 -9.20 10.61 -16.11
N GLU A 713 -8.67 9.95 -17.14
CA GLU A 713 -8.36 10.54 -18.45
C GLU A 713 -9.60 10.71 -19.35
N GLY A 714 -10.77 10.22 -18.91
CA GLY A 714 -12.02 10.30 -19.67
C GLY A 714 -12.15 9.33 -20.84
N MET A 715 -11.24 8.34 -20.96
CA MET A 715 -11.28 7.33 -22.02
C MET A 715 -12.47 6.38 -21.85
N ILE A 716 -12.83 6.09 -20.60
CA ILE A 716 -13.96 5.25 -20.23
C ILE A 716 -14.89 5.98 -19.29
N VAL A 717 -16.17 5.60 -19.30
CA VAL A 717 -17.18 6.08 -18.37
C VAL A 717 -17.66 4.91 -17.53
N VAL A 718 -17.61 5.08 -16.20
CA VAL A 718 -18.06 4.07 -15.23
C VAL A 718 -19.31 4.57 -14.51
N ALA A 719 -20.34 3.74 -14.44
CA ALA A 719 -21.55 4.02 -13.67
C ALA A 719 -21.65 3.06 -12.49
N LYS A 720 -21.74 3.62 -11.29
CA LYS A 720 -21.83 2.87 -10.02
C LYS A 720 -23.29 2.81 -9.60
N SER A 721 -23.78 1.63 -9.23
CA SER A 721 -25.12 1.50 -8.66
C SER A 721 -25.16 2.02 -7.22
N LYS A 722 -26.30 2.61 -6.83
CA LYS A 722 -26.59 2.99 -5.43
C LYS A 722 -26.91 1.80 -4.53
N THR A 723 -27.33 0.68 -5.13
CA THR A 723 -27.71 -0.54 -4.40
C THR A 723 -26.64 -1.60 -4.55
N ALA A 724 -26.20 -2.21 -3.45
CA ALA A 724 -25.14 -3.23 -3.41
C ALA A 724 -25.39 -4.48 -4.29
N LYS A 725 -26.61 -4.64 -4.83
CA LYS A 725 -27.04 -5.79 -5.65
C LYS A 725 -26.80 -5.61 -7.16
N THR A 726 -26.65 -4.39 -7.67
CA THR A 726 -26.48 -4.14 -9.12
C THR A 726 -25.01 -3.88 -9.44
N ALA A 727 -24.51 -4.56 -10.46
CA ALA A 727 -23.10 -4.52 -10.78
C ALA A 727 -22.68 -3.19 -11.44
N THR A 728 -21.42 -2.81 -11.21
CA THR A 728 -20.85 -1.57 -11.77
C THR A 728 -20.68 -1.74 -13.28
N THR A 729 -21.12 -0.77 -14.07
CA THR A 729 -21.07 -0.85 -15.53
C THR A 729 -20.05 0.11 -16.13
N ILE A 730 -19.52 -0.25 -17.30
CA ILE A 730 -18.48 0.47 -18.05
C ILE A 730 -18.87 0.64 -19.51
N ARG A 731 -18.49 1.76 -20.12
CA ARG A 731 -18.47 1.96 -21.59
C ARG A 731 -17.26 2.78 -22.01
N LEU A 732 -16.89 2.72 -23.30
CA LEU A 732 -15.99 3.71 -23.90
C LEU A 732 -16.67 5.07 -24.02
N ALA A 733 -15.89 6.14 -23.85
CA ALA A 733 -16.29 7.46 -24.27
C ALA A 733 -16.36 7.54 -25.81
N ASP A 734 -17.30 8.33 -26.33
CA ASP A 734 -17.63 8.31 -27.76
C ASP A 734 -16.43 8.77 -28.63
N GLU A 735 -15.63 9.71 -28.13
CA GLU A 735 -14.40 10.21 -28.76
C GLU A 735 -13.23 9.21 -28.77
N TRP A 736 -13.27 8.20 -27.89
CA TRP A 736 -12.26 7.15 -27.78
C TRP A 736 -12.69 5.84 -28.43
N THR A 737 -13.90 5.80 -29.01
CA THR A 737 -14.44 4.59 -29.64
C THR A 737 -13.76 4.34 -30.98
N PRO A 738 -13.07 3.20 -31.18
CA PRO A 738 -12.43 2.86 -32.45
C PRO A 738 -13.45 2.72 -33.59
N ALA A 739 -13.00 3.00 -34.81
CA ALA A 739 -13.76 2.68 -36.01
C ALA A 739 -13.73 1.16 -36.29
N ARG A 740 -14.82 0.63 -36.83
CA ARG A 740 -14.90 -0.75 -37.32
C ARG A 740 -14.96 -0.78 -38.83
N GLY A 741 -14.17 -1.67 -39.43
CA GLY A 741 -14.22 -2.01 -40.85
C GLY A 741 -14.85 -3.39 -41.08
N ALA A 742 -14.88 -3.85 -42.33
CA ALA A 742 -15.43 -5.15 -42.69
C ALA A 742 -14.69 -6.36 -42.07
N LYS A 743 -13.45 -6.16 -41.58
CA LYS A 743 -12.59 -7.19 -40.97
C LYS A 743 -12.40 -7.02 -39.45
N GLY A 744 -13.23 -6.21 -38.80
CA GLY A 744 -13.16 -5.94 -37.36
C GLY A 744 -12.66 -4.53 -37.02
N ILE A 745 -12.04 -4.38 -35.85
CA ILE A 745 -11.54 -3.10 -35.33
C ILE A 745 -10.38 -2.57 -36.18
N ILE A 746 -10.42 -1.29 -36.54
CA ILE A 746 -9.36 -0.63 -37.31
C ILE A 746 -8.27 -0.11 -36.35
N ALA A 747 -7.01 -0.36 -36.68
CA ALA A 747 -5.82 0.09 -35.94
C ALA A 747 -5.53 1.60 -36.16
N ASP A 748 -6.50 2.47 -35.89
CA ASP A 748 -6.35 3.93 -35.94
C ASP A 748 -7.23 4.60 -34.87
N GLY A 749 -7.02 5.89 -34.68
CA GLY A 749 -7.76 6.73 -33.74
C GLY A 749 -7.04 6.94 -32.40
N PRO A 750 -7.66 7.72 -31.49
CA PRO A 750 -7.01 8.15 -30.25
C PRO A 750 -6.60 6.99 -29.35
N LEU A 751 -7.44 5.96 -29.20
CA LEU A 751 -7.16 4.81 -28.35
C LEU A 751 -5.98 3.97 -28.86
N TRP A 752 -5.89 3.78 -30.19
CA TRP A 752 -4.76 3.09 -30.81
C TRP A 752 -3.46 3.87 -30.65
N ARG A 753 -3.47 5.19 -30.90
CA ARG A 753 -2.28 6.06 -30.71
C ARG A 753 -1.80 6.07 -29.27
N PHE A 754 -2.73 6.05 -28.31
CA PHE A 754 -2.40 5.93 -26.90
C PHE A 754 -1.71 4.59 -26.58
N ALA A 755 -2.26 3.47 -27.08
CA ALA A 755 -1.63 2.16 -26.92
C ALA A 755 -0.23 2.10 -27.57
N GLU A 756 -0.05 2.70 -28.75
CA GLU A 756 1.25 2.80 -29.42
C GLU A 756 2.26 3.65 -28.63
N ARG A 757 1.82 4.76 -28.01
CA ARG A 757 2.68 5.58 -27.15
C ARG A 757 3.19 4.79 -25.92
N ILE A 758 2.36 3.92 -25.34
CA ILE A 758 2.82 2.97 -24.30
C ILE A 758 3.78 1.94 -24.91
N SER A 759 3.45 1.43 -26.11
CA SER A 759 4.25 0.44 -26.83
C SER A 759 5.67 0.91 -27.17
N ALA A 760 5.86 2.21 -27.35
CA ALA A 760 7.17 2.83 -27.56
C ALA A 760 8.17 2.50 -26.44
N SER A 761 7.71 2.36 -25.19
CA SER A 761 8.56 2.03 -24.03
C SER A 761 8.54 0.55 -23.64
N ARG A 762 7.82 -0.31 -24.36
CA ARG A 762 7.84 -1.77 -24.17
C ARG A 762 9.12 -2.38 -24.70
N ARG A 763 9.59 -3.44 -24.02
CA ARG A 763 10.66 -4.33 -24.48
C ARG A 763 10.33 -4.91 -25.85
N GLU A 764 11.33 -5.04 -26.73
CA GLU A 764 11.14 -5.73 -28.00
C GLU A 764 11.08 -7.26 -27.78
N GLY A 765 10.04 -7.90 -28.34
CA GLY A 765 9.89 -9.35 -28.34
C GLY A 765 10.35 -9.95 -29.66
N LYS A 766 10.76 -11.24 -29.66
CA LYS A 766 11.19 -11.95 -30.88
C LYS A 766 10.12 -11.94 -31.99
N ASN A 767 8.83 -11.94 -31.63
CA ASN A 767 7.69 -11.94 -32.55
C ASN A 767 7.12 -10.53 -32.83
N ARG A 768 7.71 -9.45 -32.29
CA ARG A 768 7.19 -8.08 -32.40
C ARG A 768 7.81 -7.25 -33.53
N ARG A 769 8.73 -7.82 -34.30
CA ARG A 769 9.37 -7.16 -35.44
C ARG A 769 8.43 -6.99 -36.65
N ASP A 770 7.31 -7.72 -36.69
CA ASP A 770 6.32 -7.69 -37.78
C ASP A 770 5.07 -6.87 -37.40
N GLY A 771 5.21 -5.55 -37.33
CA GLY A 771 4.20 -4.62 -36.80
C GLY A 771 2.78 -4.86 -37.31
N ALA A 772 2.56 -4.94 -38.63
CA ALA A 772 1.21 -5.04 -39.20
C ALA A 772 0.50 -6.38 -38.91
N THR A 773 1.24 -7.49 -38.92
CA THR A 773 0.69 -8.83 -38.66
C THR A 773 0.33 -9.00 -37.18
N VAL A 774 1.21 -8.52 -36.29
CA VAL A 774 0.97 -8.52 -34.84
C VAL A 774 -0.22 -7.64 -34.48
N GLN A 775 -0.32 -6.45 -35.09
CA GLN A 775 -1.47 -5.55 -34.92
C GLN A 775 -2.79 -6.24 -35.26
N THR A 776 -2.87 -6.85 -36.45
CA THR A 776 -4.07 -7.56 -36.91
C THR A 776 -4.44 -8.71 -35.98
N ARG A 777 -3.44 -9.48 -35.52
CA ARG A 777 -3.65 -10.60 -34.58
C ARG A 777 -4.18 -10.12 -33.23
N VAL A 778 -3.53 -9.11 -32.63
CA VAL A 778 -3.91 -8.59 -31.30
C VAL A 778 -5.32 -7.99 -31.33
N LEU A 779 -5.64 -7.20 -32.35
CA LEU A 779 -6.99 -6.64 -32.50
C LEU A 779 -8.03 -7.71 -32.80
N GLY A 780 -7.70 -8.73 -33.60
CA GLY A 780 -8.59 -9.86 -33.85
C GLY A 780 -8.90 -10.66 -32.58
N LEU A 781 -7.92 -10.86 -31.70
CA LEU A 781 -8.14 -11.49 -30.39
C LEU A 781 -8.96 -10.62 -29.45
N ALA A 782 -8.71 -9.31 -29.43
CA ALA A 782 -9.52 -8.37 -28.65
C ALA A 782 -10.98 -8.36 -29.15
N ASP A 783 -11.20 -8.48 -30.46
CA ASP A 783 -12.54 -8.57 -31.04
C ASP A 783 -13.23 -9.88 -30.64
N LEU A 784 -12.54 -11.03 -30.79
CA LEU A 784 -13.05 -12.34 -30.39
C LEU A 784 -13.46 -12.39 -28.91
N VAL A 785 -12.62 -11.83 -28.03
CA VAL A 785 -12.93 -11.75 -26.59
C VAL A 785 -14.07 -10.76 -26.32
N GLY A 786 -14.11 -9.67 -27.09
CA GLY A 786 -15.17 -8.66 -27.06
C GLY A 786 -16.53 -9.23 -27.46
N ASP A 787 -16.62 -9.99 -28.54
CA ASP A 787 -17.87 -10.61 -29.00
C ASP A 787 -18.53 -11.44 -27.90
N GLY A 788 -17.74 -12.25 -27.17
CA GLY A 788 -18.24 -13.01 -26.02
C GLY A 788 -18.68 -12.16 -24.81
N LEU A 789 -18.28 -10.88 -24.72
CA LEU A 789 -18.83 -9.92 -23.75
C LEU A 789 -20.18 -9.37 -24.19
N TRP A 790 -20.32 -9.07 -25.48
CA TRP A 790 -21.55 -8.51 -26.06
C TRP A 790 -22.67 -9.56 -26.18
N GLU A 791 -22.34 -10.81 -26.52
CA GLU A 791 -23.29 -11.93 -26.50
C GLU A 791 -23.83 -12.21 -25.09
N GLY A 792 -22.93 -12.21 -24.09
CA GLY A 792 -23.27 -12.47 -22.69
C GLY A 792 -24.22 -11.44 -22.06
N ARG A 793 -24.37 -10.27 -22.69
CA ARG A 793 -25.31 -9.20 -22.31
C ARG A 793 -26.74 -9.48 -22.78
N ALA A 794 -26.93 -10.09 -23.95
CA ALA A 794 -28.24 -10.39 -24.51
C ALA A 794 -29.09 -11.31 -23.61
N LEU A 795 -28.43 -12.06 -22.72
CA LEU A 795 -29.05 -12.94 -21.72
C LEU A 795 -29.48 -12.22 -20.42
N ASP A 796 -28.86 -11.08 -20.07
CA ASP A 796 -29.04 -10.39 -18.78
C ASP A 796 -30.09 -9.24 -18.80
N THR A 797 -30.56 -8.83 -19.99
CA THR A 797 -31.45 -7.67 -20.21
C THR A 797 -32.86 -7.80 -19.61
N LYS A 798 -33.25 -8.94 -19.03
CA LYS A 798 -34.55 -9.11 -18.35
C LYS A 798 -34.64 -8.42 -16.97
N SER A 799 -33.61 -7.70 -16.47
CA SER A 799 -33.57 -7.33 -15.03
C SER A 799 -33.01 -5.95 -14.60
N ALA A 800 -32.87 -4.91 -15.43
CA ALA A 800 -32.15 -3.69 -15.00
C ALA A 800 -32.88 -2.32 -15.13
N GLY A 801 -33.13 -1.69 -13.98
CA GLY A 801 -33.65 -0.32 -13.78
C GLY A 801 -32.66 0.82 -14.10
N ALA A 802 -32.96 2.05 -13.64
CA ALA A 802 -32.28 3.30 -14.04
C ALA A 802 -30.84 3.47 -13.49
N VAL A 803 -29.95 4.08 -14.27
CA VAL A 803 -28.50 4.23 -14.01
C VAL A 803 -28.16 5.72 -13.87
N GLU A 804 -27.38 6.10 -12.86
CA GLU A 804 -26.92 7.49 -12.64
C GLU A 804 -25.38 7.57 -12.76
N VAL A 805 -24.88 8.63 -13.41
CA VAL A 805 -23.45 8.83 -13.74
C VAL A 805 -22.75 9.55 -12.59
N GLY A 806 -21.57 9.06 -12.18
CA GLY A 806 -20.84 9.54 -10.99
C GLY A 806 -20.33 10.99 -11.05
N ALA A 807 -20.06 11.57 -9.87
CA ALA A 807 -19.66 12.98 -9.69
C ALA A 807 -18.30 13.35 -10.33
N ALA A 808 -17.38 12.39 -10.51
CA ALA A 808 -16.09 12.60 -11.18
C ALA A 808 -16.26 13.07 -12.64
N THR A 809 -17.32 12.61 -13.31
CA THR A 809 -17.64 12.98 -14.70
C THR A 809 -18.09 14.44 -14.83
N ARG A 810 -18.67 15.04 -13.77
CA ARG A 810 -19.03 16.48 -13.78
C ARG A 810 -17.78 17.37 -13.67
N GLN A 811 -16.76 16.93 -12.94
CA GLN A 811 -15.47 17.64 -12.85
C GLN A 811 -14.61 17.45 -14.10
N ALA A 812 -14.61 16.26 -14.73
CA ALA A 812 -13.91 16.04 -16.00
C ALA A 812 -14.45 16.92 -17.14
N LYS A 813 -15.79 17.07 -17.23
CA LYS A 813 -16.42 18.01 -18.19
C LYS A 813 -16.12 19.49 -17.89
N ALA A 814 -15.94 19.85 -16.61
CA ALA A 814 -15.55 21.21 -16.22
C ALA A 814 -14.04 21.48 -16.47
N GLY A 815 -13.19 20.46 -16.31
CA GLY A 815 -11.75 20.50 -16.58
C GLY A 815 -11.40 20.53 -18.07
N MET A 816 -12.16 19.84 -18.92
CA MET A 816 -11.99 19.90 -20.38
C MET A 816 -12.14 21.31 -20.96
N LYS A 817 -12.91 22.20 -20.33
CA LYS A 817 -13.03 23.61 -20.74
C LYS A 817 -11.81 24.46 -20.38
N ARG A 818 -10.86 23.97 -19.56
CA ARG A 818 -9.66 24.72 -19.13
C ARG A 818 -8.33 24.09 -19.52
N GLY A 819 -8.32 22.94 -20.22
CA GLY A 819 -7.10 22.23 -20.63
C GLY A 819 -7.01 21.86 -22.11
N SER A 820 -7.87 22.42 -22.97
CA SER A 820 -7.78 22.23 -24.42
C SER A 820 -6.74 23.18 -25.02
N MET A 821 -5.45 22.83 -24.92
CA MET A 821 -4.42 23.11 -25.95
C MET A 821 -3.06 22.54 -25.52
N ALA A 822 -2.87 21.24 -25.75
CA ALA A 822 -1.58 20.62 -26.10
C ALA A 822 -1.92 19.17 -26.51
N ARG A 823 -2.13 18.97 -27.81
CA ARG A 823 -2.49 17.68 -28.40
C ARG A 823 -1.30 16.71 -28.37
N LEU A 824 -1.68 15.42 -28.39
CA LEU A 824 -0.91 14.23 -28.80
C LEU A 824 0.36 14.50 -29.60
#